data_AF-A0A197KHH5-F1
#
_entry.id   AF-A0A197KHH5-F1
#
_cell.length_a   1.000
_cell.length_b   1.000
_cell.length_c   1.000
_cell.angle_alpha   90.00
_cell.angle_beta   90.00
_cell.angle_gamma   90.00
#
_symmetry.space_group_name_H-M   'P 1'
#
loop_
_entity.id
_entity.type
_entity.pdbx_description
1 polymer ?
#
loop_
_entity_poly.entity_id
_entity_poly.type
_entity_poly.pdbx_seq_one_letter_code
_entity_poly.pdbx_strand_id
1 'polypeptide(L)'
;MNETLKRAASLIQAYRKQGKIARRLNMSNGANFVSMASSIAACSQDLMLSLQIQQTGDISVLSRSVPSDAQDEAAKQFVQANGGQDIINNNPALVEEFAKKMHLTMSSEVMEQMQTSMEDLMEENQSRIEALLQENTSKTVAETIKAMASQAREQEAEQRLICLQCDKEYRESGNGPEACSFHKSSKIEDSFSCCGKASPCTFSNHRATHHCEYPYTNFFGYASSILGYVDTTLSWVEISEKDLLTDKEQTVSVSKLIRWKSRHDRITKPMMVIRVGRIYYENKYYFHVFDAEAIKAANDKVRKTGNAVIFRSTDSLEEYGLAEWSLDDAGVINGVKVAVKVTTSDSPVISVLPLDIDTVSPSGEVQSISKAGFKVYKPAEPYKFPELRHVGPILRTTALREVREFKPKTKLPLVVFPEGKMVANTRGQFVRNNADKFQGTLRLFNKASPTNQEFVTLVSCKAEYRLVGEQEYKDAESLTLGDVKFPASIAPNQSLEVPFEAIVLRNAVQQALRQNCWNYAMIALHNPVRVRLTFKDIEGEELVYVQEYIHKPSTRMAAKEEKDLLFLYIDDMLDATRSAIRVKEAEAPYVVDVNYTRFTVNDLNKIVYKAEKSGQTEVDLKCGRDAGYFKWDAWALVDLSCRRVYGFKLLLTTGSTQEKRTTATLGYAPCPLYSTGREDDGQTKDFLNIDDLEERPIQYAVETDVFPEVEPSKPLNVVEDDDVDDEKVVVALDSVPVTTPVPVSAVAPVVAIAAATSTSVTAALSEVSKATASLDSAVFAGSMASLEKRLESLDANVDRMATALEKLVTILSQ
;
A
#
# COMPACT_ATOMS: atom_id res chain seq x y z
N MET A 1 18.61 49.24 -55.31
CA MET A 1 18.05 50.22 -54.34
C MET A 1 19.09 51.16 -53.74
N ASN A 2 20.14 50.67 -53.07
CA ASN A 2 21.12 51.55 -52.40
C ASN A 2 21.83 52.51 -53.40
N GLU A 3 22.27 52.01 -54.56
CA GLU A 3 22.82 52.88 -55.63
C GLU A 3 21.81 53.90 -56.17
N THR A 4 20.56 53.49 -56.36
CA THR A 4 19.50 54.36 -56.88
C THR A 4 19.20 55.51 -55.90
N LEU A 5 19.14 55.22 -54.60
CA LEU A 5 18.96 56.24 -53.56
C LEU A 5 20.19 57.15 -53.41
N LYS A 6 21.40 56.59 -53.55
CA LYS A 6 22.65 57.37 -53.59
C LYS A 6 22.67 58.34 -54.77
N ARG A 7 22.33 57.88 -55.98
CA ARG A 7 22.23 58.74 -57.18
C ARG A 7 21.16 59.80 -57.04
N ALA A 8 20.03 59.49 -56.40
CA ALA A 8 18.97 60.46 -56.13
C ALA A 8 19.42 61.55 -55.14
N ALA A 9 20.05 61.17 -54.03
CA ALA A 9 20.60 62.13 -53.06
C ALA A 9 21.67 63.01 -53.70
N SER A 10 22.53 62.43 -54.54
CA SER A 10 23.56 63.13 -55.29
C SER A 10 22.97 64.13 -56.30
N LEU A 11 21.94 63.72 -57.07
CA LEU A 11 21.22 64.60 -58.00
C LEU A 11 20.56 65.80 -57.28
N ILE A 12 19.92 65.57 -56.14
CA ILE A 12 19.30 66.63 -55.32
C ILE A 12 20.37 67.61 -54.82
N GLN A 13 21.52 67.11 -54.39
CA GLN A 13 22.61 67.93 -53.88
C GLN A 13 23.29 68.73 -55.00
N ALA A 14 23.49 68.14 -56.17
CA ALA A 14 23.98 68.82 -57.37
C ALA A 14 23.01 69.92 -57.84
N TYR A 15 21.70 69.63 -57.90
CA TYR A 15 20.67 70.62 -58.21
C TYR A 15 20.66 71.79 -57.21
N ARG A 16 20.82 71.52 -55.91
CA ARG A 16 20.90 72.57 -54.87
C ARG A 16 22.15 73.45 -54.97
N LYS A 17 23.22 72.98 -55.60
CA LYS A 17 24.46 73.76 -55.80
C LYS A 17 24.41 74.68 -57.03
N GLN A 18 23.58 74.41 -58.04
CA GLN A 18 23.39 75.31 -59.19
C GLN A 18 22.69 76.63 -58.78
N GLY A 19 23.09 77.77 -59.35
CA GLY A 19 22.42 79.06 -59.19
C GLY A 19 21.01 79.13 -59.83
N LYS A 20 20.17 80.08 -59.40
CA LYS A 20 18.74 80.17 -59.84
C LYS A 20 18.55 80.27 -61.36
N ILE A 21 19.46 80.96 -62.07
CA ILE A 21 19.40 81.12 -63.53
C ILE A 21 19.82 79.82 -64.24
N ALA A 22 20.92 79.21 -63.81
CA ALA A 22 21.43 77.95 -64.36
C ALA A 22 20.43 76.77 -64.18
N ARG A 23 19.71 76.71 -63.05
CA ARG A 23 18.68 75.69 -62.82
C ARG A 23 17.54 75.74 -63.84
N ARG A 24 17.18 76.93 -64.30
CA ARG A 24 16.00 77.19 -65.15
C ARG A 24 16.31 77.09 -66.63
N LEU A 25 17.52 77.49 -67.04
CA LEU A 25 17.94 77.38 -68.44
C LEU A 25 18.41 75.96 -68.81
N ASN A 26 18.81 75.13 -67.84
CA ASN A 26 19.24 73.77 -68.12
C ASN A 26 18.06 72.79 -68.20
N MET A 27 17.58 72.49 -69.41
CA MET A 27 16.44 71.61 -69.63
C MET A 27 16.70 70.13 -69.24
N SER A 28 17.96 69.72 -69.14
CA SER A 28 18.31 68.36 -68.70
C SER A 28 17.95 68.07 -67.25
N ASN A 29 17.80 69.11 -66.41
CA ASN A 29 17.41 68.97 -65.00
C ASN A 29 16.06 68.27 -64.85
N GLY A 30 15.05 68.70 -65.61
CA GLY A 30 13.72 68.08 -65.59
C GLY A 30 13.74 66.62 -66.03
N ALA A 31 14.47 66.31 -67.11
CA ALA A 31 14.62 64.94 -67.60
C ALA A 31 15.34 64.03 -66.60
N ASN A 32 16.38 64.54 -65.93
CA ASN A 32 17.14 63.80 -64.92
C ASN A 32 16.30 63.50 -63.66
N PHE A 33 15.46 64.44 -63.20
CA PHE A 33 14.54 64.18 -62.08
C PHE A 33 13.40 63.22 -62.45
N VAL A 34 12.88 63.28 -63.67
CA VAL A 34 11.87 62.32 -64.17
C VAL A 34 12.47 60.92 -64.28
N SER A 35 13.67 60.80 -64.85
CA SER A 35 14.40 59.52 -64.94
C SER A 35 14.71 58.94 -63.55
N MET A 36 15.13 59.78 -62.60
CA MET A 36 15.39 59.35 -61.22
C MET A 36 14.12 58.94 -60.48
N ALA A 37 13.02 59.69 -60.65
CA ALA A 37 11.72 59.33 -60.09
C ALA A 37 11.24 57.97 -60.62
N SER A 38 11.41 57.71 -61.92
CA SER A 38 11.10 56.41 -62.51
C SER A 38 11.99 55.27 -61.96
N SER A 39 13.26 55.54 -61.71
CA SER A 39 14.21 54.56 -61.14
C SER A 39 13.91 54.24 -59.66
N ILE A 40 13.51 55.25 -58.88
CA ILE A 40 13.05 55.07 -57.48
C ILE A 40 11.71 54.32 -57.46
N ALA A 41 10.77 54.66 -58.35
CA ALA A 41 9.50 53.97 -58.46
C ALA A 41 9.69 52.48 -58.82
N ALA A 42 10.57 52.17 -59.77
CA ALA A 42 10.95 50.80 -60.13
C ALA A 42 11.60 50.06 -58.95
N CYS A 43 12.56 50.68 -58.25
CA CYS A 43 13.15 50.09 -57.04
C CYS A 43 12.11 49.87 -55.92
N SER A 44 11.15 50.77 -55.75
CA SER A 44 10.09 50.64 -54.75
C SER A 44 9.08 49.55 -55.12
N GLN A 45 8.77 49.39 -56.41
CA GLN A 45 7.96 48.29 -56.92
C GLN A 45 8.67 46.95 -56.77
N ASP A 46 9.97 46.87 -57.11
CA ASP A 46 10.79 45.67 -56.91
C ASP A 46 10.91 45.30 -55.43
N LEU A 47 11.06 46.29 -54.54
CA LEU A 47 11.10 46.07 -53.09
C LEU A 47 9.74 45.57 -52.56
N MET A 48 8.61 46.09 -53.05
CA MET A 48 7.29 45.56 -52.71
C MET A 48 7.08 44.13 -53.23
N LEU A 49 7.57 43.82 -54.43
CA LEU A 49 7.51 42.48 -55.02
C LEU A 49 8.39 41.48 -54.26
N SER A 50 9.55 41.92 -53.76
CA SER A 50 10.48 41.09 -52.97
C SER A 50 10.14 40.99 -51.49
N LEU A 51 9.39 41.94 -50.91
CA LEU A 51 8.94 41.88 -49.51
C LEU A 51 7.56 41.20 -49.32
N GLN A 52 6.82 40.88 -50.39
CA GLN A 52 5.47 40.29 -50.33
C GLN A 52 4.54 40.91 -49.26
N ILE A 53 4.61 42.24 -49.08
CA ILE A 53 3.63 42.97 -48.26
C ILE A 53 2.43 43.29 -49.16
N GLN A 54 1.43 42.40 -49.18
CA GLN A 54 0.07 42.81 -49.53
C GLN A 54 -0.51 43.61 -48.37
N GLN A 55 -0.47 44.94 -48.45
CA GLN A 55 -1.58 45.83 -48.05
C GLN A 55 -1.32 47.30 -48.45
N THR A 56 -2.02 47.72 -49.50
CA THR A 56 -2.61 49.05 -49.76
C THR A 56 -1.86 50.29 -49.27
N GLY A 57 -0.93 50.78 -50.08
CA GLY A 57 -0.54 52.19 -50.11
C GLY A 57 -0.68 52.72 -51.53
N ASP A 58 -1.51 53.73 -51.75
CA ASP A 58 -1.68 54.36 -53.05
C ASP A 58 -0.39 55.10 -53.46
N ILE A 59 0.36 54.54 -54.42
CA ILE A 59 1.64 55.08 -54.92
C ILE A 59 1.41 56.17 -55.99
N SER A 60 0.17 56.64 -56.17
CA SER A 60 -0.18 57.69 -57.14
C SER A 60 0.58 59.02 -56.95
N VAL A 61 1.26 59.22 -55.81
CA VAL A 61 2.14 60.36 -55.56
C VAL A 61 3.44 60.30 -56.36
N LEU A 62 4.02 59.12 -56.61
CA LEU A 62 5.27 58.97 -57.37
C LEU A 62 5.07 59.00 -58.89
N SER A 63 3.82 58.84 -59.36
CA SER A 63 3.45 58.91 -60.80
C SER A 63 2.96 60.29 -61.24
N ARG A 64 2.98 61.31 -60.38
CA ARG A 64 2.64 62.68 -60.78
C ARG A 64 3.78 63.28 -61.60
N SER A 65 3.46 63.81 -62.79
CA SER A 65 4.40 64.60 -63.59
C SER A 65 4.93 65.77 -62.75
N VAL A 66 6.25 66.01 -62.81
CA VAL A 66 6.89 67.17 -62.17
C VAL A 66 6.13 68.44 -62.58
N PRO A 67 5.60 69.25 -61.63
CA PRO A 67 4.86 70.47 -61.98
C PRO A 67 5.78 71.46 -62.72
N SER A 68 5.41 71.86 -63.93
CA SER A 68 6.08 72.95 -64.67
C SER A 68 5.49 74.27 -64.19
N ASP A 69 6.31 75.18 -63.68
CA ASP A 69 5.83 76.51 -63.29
C ASP A 69 5.72 77.45 -64.52
N ALA A 70 5.02 78.58 -64.38
CA ALA A 70 4.84 79.54 -65.49
C ALA A 70 6.16 80.17 -65.99
N GLN A 71 7.22 80.13 -65.18
CA GLN A 71 8.56 80.61 -65.46
C GLN A 71 9.41 79.55 -66.19
N ASP A 72 9.19 78.26 -65.94
CA ASP A 72 9.79 77.15 -66.68
C ASP A 72 9.24 77.05 -68.12
N GLU A 73 7.95 77.33 -68.32
CA GLU A 73 7.38 77.44 -69.67
C GLU A 73 7.87 78.69 -70.41
N ALA A 74 8.08 79.81 -69.71
CA ALA A 74 8.70 80.99 -70.29
C ALA A 74 10.17 80.74 -70.68
N ALA A 75 10.91 79.94 -69.91
CA ALA A 75 12.26 79.51 -70.24
C ALA A 75 12.28 78.61 -71.48
N LYS A 76 11.38 77.61 -71.57
CA LYS A 76 11.23 76.77 -72.77
C LYS A 76 10.94 77.57 -74.03
N GLN A 77 10.00 78.52 -73.96
CA GLN A 77 9.66 79.38 -75.09
C GLN A 77 10.82 80.29 -75.50
N PHE A 78 11.58 80.82 -74.53
CA PHE A 78 12.77 81.62 -74.80
C PHE A 78 13.90 80.79 -75.44
N VAL A 79 14.10 79.55 -74.98
CA VAL A 79 15.10 78.62 -75.55
C VAL A 79 14.73 78.21 -76.98
N GLN A 80 13.44 77.94 -77.25
CA GLN A 80 12.97 77.61 -78.59
C GLN A 80 13.01 78.81 -79.55
N ALA A 81 12.70 80.02 -79.09
CA ALA A 81 12.72 81.23 -79.92
C ALA A 81 14.13 81.66 -80.35
N ASN A 82 15.17 81.28 -79.59
CA ASN A 82 16.56 81.71 -79.80
C ASN A 82 17.50 80.58 -80.28
N GLY A 83 16.95 79.50 -80.84
CA GLY A 83 17.73 78.49 -81.57
C GLY A 83 18.31 77.33 -80.75
N GLY A 84 17.89 77.14 -79.50
CA GLY A 84 18.27 76.00 -78.67
C GLY A 84 19.24 76.34 -77.52
N GLN A 85 19.37 75.40 -76.58
CA GLN A 85 20.05 75.59 -75.29
C GLN A 85 21.55 75.87 -75.45
N ASP A 86 22.22 75.21 -76.40
CA ASP A 86 23.66 75.34 -76.61
C ASP A 86 24.08 76.73 -77.14
N ILE A 87 23.19 77.43 -77.86
CA ILE A 87 23.47 78.77 -78.39
C ILE A 87 23.34 79.81 -77.28
N ILE A 88 22.36 79.66 -76.39
CA ILE A 88 22.12 80.56 -75.26
C ILE A 88 23.24 80.42 -74.22
N ASN A 89 23.66 79.20 -73.92
CA ASN A 89 24.72 78.94 -72.94
C ASN A 89 26.08 79.54 -73.35
N ASN A 90 26.31 79.72 -74.64
CA ASN A 90 27.56 80.23 -75.20
C ASN A 90 27.50 81.72 -75.60
N ASN A 91 26.37 82.40 -75.39
CA ASN A 91 26.20 83.83 -75.72
C ASN A 91 25.77 84.65 -74.49
N PRO A 92 26.70 85.38 -73.84
CA PRO A 92 26.43 86.15 -72.61
C PRO A 92 25.29 87.17 -72.73
N ALA A 93 25.10 87.75 -73.93
CA ALA A 93 24.09 88.77 -74.15
C ALA A 93 22.66 88.21 -74.05
N LEU A 94 22.44 86.97 -74.53
CA LEU A 94 21.13 86.32 -74.48
C LEU A 94 20.76 85.86 -73.07
N VAL A 95 21.75 85.47 -72.26
CA VAL A 95 21.56 85.12 -70.85
C VAL A 95 21.21 86.37 -70.02
N GLU A 96 21.82 87.51 -70.31
CA GLU A 96 21.50 88.79 -69.66
C GLU A 96 20.09 89.30 -70.03
N GLU A 97 19.68 89.11 -71.29
CA GLU A 97 18.34 89.47 -71.76
C GLU A 97 17.26 88.62 -71.06
N PHE A 98 17.51 87.32 -70.90
CA PHE A 98 16.63 86.44 -70.12
C PHE A 98 16.58 86.82 -68.63
N ALA A 99 17.74 87.12 -68.02
CA ALA A 99 17.83 87.54 -66.62
C ALA A 99 17.06 88.85 -66.36
N LYS A 100 17.14 89.82 -67.27
CA LYS A 100 16.35 91.06 -67.21
C LYS A 100 14.86 90.80 -67.36
N LYS A 101 14.44 89.96 -68.32
CA LYS A 101 13.04 89.61 -68.56
C LYS A 101 12.39 88.89 -67.39
N MET A 102 13.16 88.15 -66.61
CA MET A 102 12.72 87.41 -65.43
C MET A 102 13.00 88.11 -64.09
N HIS A 103 13.50 89.36 -64.13
CA HIS A 103 13.87 90.16 -62.96
C HIS A 103 14.88 89.48 -62.00
N LEU A 104 15.92 88.84 -62.55
CA LEU A 104 16.98 88.17 -61.79
C LEU A 104 18.33 88.91 -61.92
N THR A 105 19.09 88.98 -60.83
CA THR A 105 20.44 89.59 -60.78
C THR A 105 21.50 88.64 -61.33
N MET A 106 22.33 89.12 -62.27
CA MET A 106 23.49 88.38 -62.80
C MET A 106 24.71 88.53 -61.88
N SER A 107 25.36 87.41 -61.54
CA SER A 107 26.74 87.39 -61.00
C SER A 107 27.68 86.68 -61.97
N SER A 108 28.97 86.99 -61.93
CA SER A 108 30.00 86.41 -62.82
C SER A 108 30.18 84.89 -62.65
N GLU A 109 29.78 84.34 -61.50
CA GLU A 109 29.81 82.91 -61.17
C GLU A 109 28.73 82.09 -61.92
N VAL A 110 27.70 82.75 -62.47
CA VAL A 110 26.60 82.06 -63.18
C VAL A 110 27.07 81.45 -64.50
N MET A 111 28.03 82.08 -65.20
CA MET A 111 28.56 81.57 -66.46
C MET A 111 29.43 80.31 -66.24
N GLU A 112 30.21 80.30 -65.17
CA GLU A 112 31.05 79.16 -64.80
C GLU A 112 30.19 77.94 -64.38
N GLN A 113 29.12 78.19 -63.62
CA GLN A 113 28.13 77.17 -63.24
C GLN A 113 27.29 76.63 -64.41
N MET A 114 27.16 77.36 -65.52
CA MET A 114 26.49 76.87 -66.73
C MET A 114 27.38 75.98 -67.59
N GLN A 115 28.71 76.03 -67.41
CA GLN A 115 29.68 75.18 -68.11
C GLN A 115 30.05 73.90 -67.35
N THR A 116 29.67 73.77 -66.06
CA THR A 116 29.92 72.54 -65.27
C THR A 116 28.85 71.48 -65.56
N SER A 117 29.24 70.29 -66.00
CA SER A 117 28.30 69.18 -66.23
C SER A 117 27.74 68.67 -64.89
N MET A 118 26.44 68.38 -64.84
CA MET A 118 25.81 67.85 -63.62
C MET A 118 26.26 66.42 -63.28
N GLU A 119 26.79 65.70 -64.26
CA GLU A 119 27.32 64.33 -64.08
C GLU A 119 28.59 64.33 -63.22
N ASP A 120 29.51 65.28 -63.43
CA ASP A 120 30.76 65.39 -62.67
C ASP A 120 30.50 65.69 -61.17
N LEU A 121 29.54 66.59 -60.91
CA LEU A 121 29.10 66.90 -59.54
C LEU A 121 28.37 65.74 -58.88
N MET A 122 27.74 64.87 -59.68
CA MET A 122 27.06 63.69 -59.14
C MET A 122 28.04 62.58 -58.74
N GLU A 123 29.11 62.39 -59.51
CA GLU A 123 30.13 61.38 -59.23
C GLU A 123 30.97 61.73 -57.98
N GLU A 124 31.31 63.00 -57.80
CA GLU A 124 32.03 63.50 -56.62
C GLU A 124 31.20 63.31 -55.33
N ASN A 125 29.91 63.69 -55.36
CA ASN A 125 29.03 63.52 -54.20
C ASN A 125 28.73 62.04 -53.93
N GLN A 126 28.60 61.21 -54.96
CA GLN A 126 28.36 59.77 -54.79
C GLN A 126 29.56 59.11 -54.09
N SER A 127 30.78 59.41 -54.52
CA SER A 127 32.01 58.91 -53.90
C SER A 127 32.13 59.31 -52.42
N ARG A 128 31.75 60.54 -52.09
CA ARG A 128 31.76 61.04 -50.71
C ARG A 128 30.72 60.36 -49.82
N ILE A 129 29.52 60.11 -50.34
CA ILE A 129 28.46 59.38 -49.61
C ILE A 129 28.88 57.92 -49.39
N GLU A 130 29.59 57.31 -50.34
CA GLU A 130 30.11 55.95 -50.20
C GLU A 130 31.16 55.81 -49.12
N ALA A 131 32.11 56.75 -49.05
CA ALA A 131 33.10 56.77 -47.97
C ALA A 131 32.44 56.83 -46.58
N LEU A 132 31.45 57.72 -46.41
CA LEU A 132 30.73 57.88 -45.13
C LEU A 132 29.87 56.67 -44.74
N LEU A 133 29.30 55.97 -45.72
CA LEU A 133 28.54 54.74 -45.48
C LEU A 133 29.46 53.58 -45.11
N GLN A 134 30.56 53.41 -45.83
CA GLN A 134 31.50 52.32 -45.61
C GLN A 134 32.17 52.39 -44.23
N GLU A 135 32.45 53.60 -43.74
CA GLU A 135 33.02 53.84 -42.41
C GLU A 135 32.02 53.53 -41.27
N ASN A 136 30.73 53.88 -41.44
CA ASN A 136 29.72 53.67 -40.39
C ASN A 136 29.16 52.23 -40.32
N THR A 137 28.95 51.58 -41.48
CA THR A 137 28.36 50.22 -41.48
C THR A 137 29.36 49.16 -41.05
N SER A 138 30.64 49.29 -41.42
CA SER A 138 31.66 48.30 -41.07
C SER A 138 31.96 48.28 -39.57
N LYS A 139 32.06 49.46 -38.94
CA LYS A 139 32.36 49.57 -37.51
C LYS A 139 31.19 49.11 -36.63
N THR A 140 29.97 49.54 -36.93
CA THR A 140 28.78 49.20 -36.13
C THR A 140 28.44 47.72 -36.21
N VAL A 141 28.54 47.10 -37.41
CA VAL A 141 28.30 45.67 -37.59
C VAL A 141 29.38 44.84 -36.91
N ALA A 142 30.66 45.23 -37.01
CA ALA A 142 31.74 44.52 -36.34
C ALA A 142 31.65 44.60 -34.80
N GLU A 143 31.28 45.75 -34.25
CA GLU A 143 31.07 45.92 -32.80
C GLU A 143 29.86 45.11 -32.31
N THR A 144 28.77 45.09 -33.07
CA THR A 144 27.57 44.29 -32.73
C THR A 144 27.85 42.78 -32.80
N ILE A 145 28.54 42.31 -33.84
CA ILE A 145 28.95 40.90 -33.95
C ILE A 145 29.91 40.51 -32.83
N LYS A 146 30.85 41.39 -32.45
CA LYS A 146 31.77 41.15 -31.34
C LYS A 146 31.05 41.10 -29.99
N ALA A 147 30.06 41.97 -29.78
CA ALA A 147 29.22 41.95 -28.58
C ALA A 147 28.36 40.67 -28.51
N MET A 148 27.72 40.28 -29.62
CA MET A 148 26.96 39.03 -29.70
C MET A 148 27.85 37.80 -29.51
N ALA A 149 29.06 37.78 -30.07
CA ALA A 149 30.00 36.69 -29.87
C ALA A 149 30.55 36.63 -28.44
N SER A 150 30.72 37.77 -27.76
CA SER A 150 31.07 37.81 -26.32
C SER A 150 29.93 37.25 -25.47
N GLN A 151 28.69 37.69 -25.73
CA GLN A 151 27.51 37.23 -25.01
C GLN A 151 27.25 35.73 -25.24
N ALA A 152 27.44 35.23 -26.47
CA ALA A 152 27.34 33.80 -26.78
C ALA A 152 28.42 32.98 -26.06
N ARG A 153 29.68 33.48 -25.99
CA ARG A 153 30.75 32.84 -25.23
C ARG A 153 30.48 32.85 -23.73
N GLU A 154 29.95 33.94 -23.18
CA GLU A 154 29.56 34.05 -21.77
C GLU A 154 28.42 33.08 -21.42
N GLN A 155 27.41 32.95 -22.30
CA GLN A 155 26.34 31.96 -22.16
C GLN A 155 26.85 30.51 -22.33
N GLU A 156 27.82 30.26 -23.20
CA GLU A 156 28.45 28.95 -23.36
C GLU A 156 29.33 28.57 -22.16
N ALA A 157 30.03 29.55 -21.58
CA ALA A 157 30.87 29.40 -20.40
C ALA A 157 30.07 29.23 -19.11
N GLU A 158 28.77 29.46 -19.13
CA GLU A 158 27.91 29.30 -17.97
C GLU A 158 27.85 27.85 -17.48
N GLN A 159 27.99 27.67 -16.16
CA GLN A 159 27.97 26.37 -15.51
C GLN A 159 26.65 25.64 -15.78
N ARG A 160 26.74 24.38 -16.22
CA ARG A 160 25.59 23.49 -16.29
C ARG A 160 25.30 22.93 -14.92
N LEU A 161 24.09 23.15 -14.43
CA LEU A 161 23.59 22.65 -13.15
C LEU A 161 22.57 21.53 -13.42
N ILE A 162 22.42 20.58 -12.51
CA ILE A 162 21.38 19.56 -12.59
C ILE A 162 20.23 19.99 -11.69
N CYS A 163 19.02 20.08 -12.26
CA CYS A 163 17.83 20.40 -11.49
C CYS A 163 17.40 19.19 -10.65
N LEU A 164 17.35 19.32 -9.34
CA LEU A 164 16.95 18.24 -8.44
C LEU A 164 15.44 17.94 -8.44
N GLN A 165 14.63 18.78 -9.10
CA GLN A 165 13.17 18.60 -9.20
C GLN A 165 12.79 17.71 -10.40
N CYS A 166 13.53 17.80 -11.51
CA CYS A 166 13.21 17.11 -12.76
C CYS A 166 14.39 16.34 -13.38
N ASP A 167 15.55 16.32 -12.72
CA ASP A 167 16.82 15.70 -13.15
C ASP A 167 17.33 16.14 -14.52
N LYS A 168 16.95 17.34 -14.98
CA LYS A 168 17.43 17.91 -16.25
C LYS A 168 18.56 18.90 -16.00
N GLU A 169 19.55 18.90 -16.88
CA GLU A 169 20.57 19.94 -16.93
C GLU A 169 19.96 21.28 -17.33
N TYR A 170 20.38 22.35 -16.66
CA TYR A 170 19.95 23.72 -16.94
C TYR A 170 21.09 24.72 -16.71
N ARG A 171 20.88 25.95 -17.20
CA ARG A 171 21.72 27.13 -17.00
C ARG A 171 20.89 28.22 -16.34
N GLU A 172 21.48 29.05 -15.49
CA GLU A 172 20.75 30.12 -14.79
C GLU A 172 20.19 31.16 -15.77
N SER A 173 20.89 31.45 -16.87
CA SER A 173 20.41 32.34 -17.93
C SER A 173 19.11 31.86 -18.60
N GLY A 174 18.86 30.55 -18.61
CA GLY A 174 17.64 29.93 -19.11
C GLY A 174 16.61 29.58 -18.02
N ASN A 175 16.88 29.92 -16.76
CA ASN A 175 16.07 29.52 -15.61
C ASN A 175 14.88 30.47 -15.39
N GLY A 176 13.90 30.39 -16.29
CA GLY A 176 12.67 31.18 -16.21
C GLY A 176 11.55 30.51 -15.39
N PRO A 177 10.50 31.29 -15.06
CA PRO A 177 9.24 30.72 -14.57
C PRO A 177 8.71 29.71 -15.59
N GLU A 178 8.44 28.49 -15.12
CA GLU A 178 8.00 27.32 -15.90
C GLU A 178 9.08 26.52 -16.65
N ALA A 179 10.37 26.86 -16.53
CA ALA A 179 11.46 26.10 -17.17
C ALA A 179 11.54 24.64 -16.66
N CYS A 180 11.29 24.42 -15.38
CA CYS A 180 11.25 23.12 -14.75
C CYS A 180 9.82 22.56 -14.73
N SER A 181 9.67 21.28 -15.07
CA SER A 181 8.40 20.55 -15.02
C SER A 181 8.56 19.27 -14.21
N PHE A 182 7.70 19.06 -13.20
CA PHE A 182 7.76 17.92 -12.28
C PHE A 182 6.39 17.55 -11.70
N HIS A 183 6.35 16.47 -10.92
CA HIS A 183 5.18 16.05 -10.15
C HIS A 183 5.38 16.34 -8.67
N LYS A 184 4.30 16.67 -7.97
CA LYS A 184 4.33 16.95 -6.53
C LYS A 184 4.36 15.70 -5.66
N SER A 185 4.04 14.53 -6.21
CA SER A 185 3.95 13.28 -5.47
C SER A 185 4.96 12.24 -5.95
N SER A 186 5.08 11.15 -5.20
CA SER A 186 5.77 9.94 -5.68
C SER A 186 4.92 9.20 -6.72
N LYS A 187 5.59 8.35 -7.51
CA LYS A 187 4.98 7.46 -8.51
C LYS A 187 4.41 6.21 -7.81
N ILE A 188 3.18 5.82 -8.15
CA ILE A 188 2.48 4.61 -7.70
C ILE A 188 1.96 3.88 -8.95
N GLU A 189 2.45 2.66 -9.20
CA GLU A 189 1.95 1.77 -10.27
C GLU A 189 1.73 2.48 -11.63
N ASP A 190 2.73 3.26 -12.06
CA ASP A 190 2.73 4.05 -13.31
C ASP A 190 1.91 5.35 -13.36
N SER A 191 1.27 5.73 -12.26
CA SER A 191 0.61 7.03 -12.10
C SER A 191 1.22 7.87 -10.96
N PHE A 192 0.94 9.17 -10.94
CA PHE A 192 1.33 10.05 -9.83
C PHE A 192 0.08 10.45 -9.06
N SER A 193 0.06 10.25 -7.73
CA SER A 193 -1.11 10.54 -6.89
C SER A 193 -1.54 12.01 -6.92
N CYS A 194 -0.67 12.94 -7.29
CA CYS A 194 -1.04 14.36 -7.41
C CYS A 194 -1.99 14.66 -8.59
N CYS A 195 -1.99 13.88 -9.67
CA CYS A 195 -2.83 14.18 -10.85
C CYS A 195 -3.32 12.97 -11.66
N GLY A 196 -2.90 11.75 -11.31
CA GLY A 196 -3.23 10.51 -12.00
C GLY A 196 -2.60 10.34 -13.39
N LYS A 197 -1.70 11.24 -13.81
CA LYS A 197 -1.10 11.25 -15.15
C LYS A 197 0.40 11.00 -15.09
N ALA A 198 0.95 10.45 -16.17
CA ALA A 198 2.40 10.31 -16.34
C ALA A 198 3.09 11.65 -16.64
N SER A 199 2.44 12.54 -17.40
CA SER A 199 2.97 13.87 -17.77
C SER A 199 3.07 14.79 -16.54
N PRO A 200 4.16 15.56 -16.36
CA PRO A 200 4.31 16.53 -15.26
C PRO A 200 3.11 17.46 -15.12
N CYS A 201 2.77 17.81 -13.88
CA CYS A 201 1.59 18.64 -13.57
C CYS A 201 1.92 19.95 -12.85
N THR A 202 3.19 20.22 -12.56
CA THR A 202 3.66 21.44 -11.91
C THR A 202 4.86 22.00 -12.65
N PHE A 203 4.90 23.33 -12.76
CA PHE A 203 5.92 24.09 -13.46
C PHE A 203 6.53 25.14 -12.53
N SER A 204 7.85 25.31 -12.55
CA SER A 204 8.59 26.25 -11.70
C SER A 204 9.96 26.56 -12.31
N ASN A 205 10.80 27.30 -11.59
CA ASN A 205 12.22 27.46 -11.91
C ASN A 205 12.99 26.19 -11.52
N HIS A 206 14.03 25.87 -12.27
CA HIS A 206 15.00 24.85 -11.89
C HIS A 206 15.74 25.23 -10.59
N ARG A 207 16.13 24.21 -9.83
CA ARG A 207 16.92 24.37 -8.60
C ARG A 207 18.01 23.31 -8.49
N ALA A 208 19.22 23.75 -8.18
CA ALA A 208 20.38 22.89 -7.94
C ALA A 208 20.48 22.36 -6.50
N THR A 209 19.62 22.81 -5.57
CA THR A 209 19.63 22.42 -4.15
C THR A 209 18.28 21.89 -3.69
N HIS A 210 18.30 20.85 -2.84
CA HIS A 210 17.08 20.29 -2.25
C HIS A 210 16.44 21.32 -1.32
N HIS A 211 15.11 21.40 -1.36
CA HIS A 211 14.33 22.33 -0.53
C HIS A 211 13.03 21.67 -0.05
N CYS A 212 12.43 22.24 1.00
CA CYS A 212 11.16 21.79 1.56
C CYS A 212 10.03 22.82 1.41
N GLU A 213 10.24 23.88 0.62
CA GLU A 213 9.23 24.94 0.37
C GLU A 213 7.94 24.42 -0.29
N TYR A 214 8.06 23.40 -1.14
CA TYR A 214 6.96 22.73 -1.81
C TYR A 214 7.37 21.31 -2.19
N PRO A 215 6.41 20.37 -2.29
CA PRO A 215 6.71 18.96 -2.56
C PRO A 215 7.03 18.71 -4.04
N TYR A 216 7.95 17.77 -4.29
CA TYR A 216 8.32 17.29 -5.62
C TYR A 216 8.83 15.83 -5.56
N THR A 217 8.61 15.05 -6.62
CA THR A 217 8.86 13.60 -6.65
C THR A 217 10.23 13.18 -6.12
N ASN A 218 11.28 13.78 -6.69
CA ASN A 218 12.66 13.39 -6.38
C ASN A 218 13.05 13.68 -4.93
N PHE A 219 12.36 14.62 -4.27
CA PHE A 219 12.56 14.90 -2.86
C PHE A 219 12.22 13.70 -1.97
N PHE A 220 11.13 12.98 -2.28
CA PHE A 220 10.71 11.84 -1.45
C PHE A 220 11.72 10.70 -1.51
N GLY A 221 12.31 10.44 -2.69
CA GLY A 221 13.38 9.46 -2.85
C GLY A 221 14.65 9.86 -2.07
N TYR A 222 15.01 11.14 -2.12
CA TYR A 222 16.12 11.70 -1.35
C TYR A 222 15.88 11.58 0.17
N ALA A 223 14.76 12.08 0.67
CA ALA A 223 14.43 12.04 2.09
C ALA A 223 14.28 10.60 2.61
N SER A 224 13.64 9.71 1.84
CA SER A 224 13.54 8.28 2.19
C SER A 224 14.89 7.57 2.20
N SER A 225 15.86 8.00 1.39
CA SER A 225 17.21 7.44 1.42
C SER A 225 17.97 7.77 2.70
N ILE A 226 17.60 8.87 3.36
CA ILE A 226 18.20 9.35 4.62
C ILE A 226 17.41 8.88 5.85
N LEU A 227 16.09 8.78 5.78
CA LEU A 227 15.24 8.44 6.94
C LEU A 227 14.81 6.98 6.98
N GLY A 228 14.81 6.28 5.84
CA GLY A 228 14.26 4.94 5.73
C GLY A 228 15.18 3.81 6.21
N TYR A 229 16.36 4.13 6.78
CA TYR A 229 17.37 3.14 7.14
C TYR A 229 18.10 3.45 8.45
N VAL A 230 18.29 2.43 9.29
CA VAL A 230 18.94 2.55 10.61
C VAL A 230 20.43 2.94 10.56
N ASP A 231 21.12 2.75 9.43
CA ASP A 231 22.55 3.03 9.30
C ASP A 231 22.87 4.43 8.73
N THR A 232 21.83 5.22 8.43
CA THR A 232 21.96 6.52 7.75
C THR A 232 21.87 7.71 8.69
N THR A 233 21.11 7.60 9.78
CA THR A 233 20.99 8.63 10.80
C THR A 233 21.13 8.05 12.21
N LEU A 234 21.62 8.86 13.15
CA LEU A 234 21.60 8.56 14.59
C LEU A 234 20.71 9.59 15.27
N SER A 235 19.55 9.18 15.76
CA SER A 235 18.60 10.07 16.44
C SER A 235 19.20 10.60 17.75
N TRP A 236 19.20 11.92 17.94
CA TRP A 236 19.56 12.55 19.22
C TRP A 236 18.32 12.80 20.07
N VAL A 237 17.27 13.31 19.43
CA VAL A 237 15.95 13.46 20.04
C VAL A 237 14.89 13.18 18.99
N GLU A 238 13.89 12.40 19.38
CA GLU A 238 12.74 12.14 18.53
C GLU A 238 11.50 12.03 19.40
N ILE A 239 10.51 12.86 19.09
CA ILE A 239 9.21 12.86 19.74
C ILE A 239 8.20 12.50 18.67
N SER A 240 7.44 11.45 18.90
CA SER A 240 6.31 11.09 18.06
C SER A 240 5.09 10.83 18.92
N GLU A 241 3.96 11.38 18.51
CA GLU A 241 2.69 11.21 19.20
C GLU A 241 1.58 10.98 18.20
N LYS A 242 0.74 9.99 18.49
CA LYS A 242 -0.36 9.56 17.64
C LYS A 242 -1.69 9.98 18.25
N ASP A 243 -2.51 10.63 17.45
CA ASP A 243 -3.86 11.04 17.83
C ASP A 243 -4.76 9.80 17.95
N LEU A 244 -5.30 9.57 19.15
CA LEU A 244 -6.12 8.38 19.45
C LEU A 244 -7.52 8.43 18.79
N LEU A 245 -7.94 9.56 18.20
CA LEU A 245 -9.21 9.68 17.48
C LEU A 245 -9.02 9.55 15.96
N THR A 246 -7.97 10.14 15.40
CA THR A 246 -7.78 10.24 13.95
C THR A 246 -6.69 9.33 13.38
N ASP A 247 -5.91 8.66 14.24
CA ASP A 247 -4.70 7.89 13.88
C ASP A 247 -3.61 8.70 13.18
N LYS A 248 -3.74 10.03 13.12
CA LYS A 248 -2.70 10.91 12.60
C LYS A 248 -1.55 10.99 13.59
N GLU A 249 -0.34 11.01 13.07
CA GLU A 249 0.87 11.06 13.87
C GLU A 249 1.60 12.38 13.61
N GLN A 250 2.00 13.03 14.69
CA GLN A 250 2.88 14.19 14.66
C GLN A 250 4.25 13.75 15.16
N THR A 251 5.27 13.94 14.32
CA THR A 251 6.64 13.51 14.62
C THR A 251 7.59 14.70 14.47
N VAL A 252 8.52 14.83 15.40
CA VAL A 252 9.65 15.76 15.30
C VAL A 252 10.92 15.01 15.67
N SER A 253 11.95 15.09 14.84
CA SER A 253 13.24 14.46 15.14
C SER A 253 14.42 15.37 14.80
N VAL A 254 15.46 15.28 15.61
CA VAL A 254 16.78 15.86 15.36
C VAL A 254 17.81 14.75 15.46
N SER A 255 18.57 14.57 14.40
CA SER A 255 19.46 13.41 14.25
C SER A 255 20.81 13.83 13.65
N LYS A 256 21.86 13.07 13.94
CA LYS A 256 23.11 13.15 13.20
C LYS A 256 22.96 12.46 11.85
N LEU A 257 23.39 13.09 10.77
CA LEU A 257 23.53 12.41 9.48
C LEU A 257 24.84 11.60 9.45
N ILE A 258 24.74 10.30 9.23
CA ILE A 258 25.89 9.38 9.13
C ILE A 258 26.20 9.11 7.66
N ARG A 259 25.18 8.89 6.83
CA ARG A 259 25.29 8.54 5.40
C ARG A 259 24.14 9.16 4.62
N TRP A 260 24.37 9.52 3.35
CA TRP A 260 23.31 10.00 2.44
C TRP A 260 22.33 8.91 2.02
N LYS A 261 22.78 7.66 2.02
CA LYS A 261 22.02 6.48 1.64
C LYS A 261 22.60 5.25 2.34
N SER A 262 21.77 4.25 2.61
CA SER A 262 22.22 3.01 3.26
C SER A 262 23.39 2.37 2.51
N ARG A 263 24.37 1.85 3.27
CA ARG A 263 25.59 1.19 2.75
C ARG A 263 26.55 2.07 1.91
N HIS A 264 26.30 3.37 1.74
CA HIS A 264 27.27 4.31 1.12
C HIS A 264 28.29 4.84 2.13
N ASP A 265 29.37 5.50 1.70
CA ASP A 265 30.40 6.05 2.60
C ASP A 265 29.85 6.95 3.72
N ARG A 266 30.54 6.92 4.87
CA ARG A 266 30.20 7.79 6.00
C ARG A 266 30.57 9.22 5.66
N ILE A 267 29.70 10.16 6.05
CA ILE A 267 29.96 11.58 5.92
C ILE A 267 31.03 11.97 6.94
N THR A 268 32.07 12.66 6.48
CA THR A 268 33.18 13.14 7.31
C THR A 268 32.87 14.50 7.95
N LYS A 269 32.15 15.38 7.25
CA LYS A 269 31.70 16.67 7.77
C LYS A 269 30.52 16.45 8.75
N PRO A 270 30.56 17.00 9.97
CA PRO A 270 29.42 16.94 10.88
C PRO A 270 28.18 17.59 10.28
N MET A 271 27.07 16.84 10.25
CA MET A 271 25.80 17.30 9.72
C MET A 271 24.65 16.83 10.62
N MET A 272 23.68 17.73 10.83
CA MET A 272 22.45 17.49 11.58
C MET A 272 21.26 17.47 10.64
N VAL A 273 20.29 16.60 10.90
CA VAL A 273 19.01 16.53 10.19
C VAL A 273 17.91 16.95 11.14
N ILE A 274 17.06 17.88 10.71
CA ILE A 274 15.82 18.22 11.42
C ILE A 274 14.65 17.79 10.55
N ARG A 275 13.76 16.98 11.13
CA ARG A 275 12.50 16.55 10.53
C ARG A 275 11.34 17.01 11.39
N VAL A 276 10.33 17.61 10.77
CA VAL A 276 9.04 17.91 11.39
C VAL A 276 7.92 17.40 10.48
N GLY A 277 7.02 16.60 11.04
CA GLY A 277 5.90 15.98 10.35
C GLY A 277 6.27 14.74 9.53
N ARG A 278 5.24 14.18 8.90
CA ARG A 278 5.37 13.05 7.96
C ARG A 278 5.64 13.59 6.56
N ILE A 279 6.77 13.21 5.97
CA ILE A 279 7.18 13.64 4.63
C ILE A 279 6.30 12.96 3.58
N TYR A 280 5.27 13.68 3.14
CA TYR A 280 4.32 13.23 2.14
C TYR A 280 3.70 14.46 1.46
N TYR A 281 3.30 14.35 0.19
CA TYR A 281 2.89 15.52 -0.60
C TYR A 281 1.63 16.24 -0.09
N GLU A 282 0.76 15.54 0.65
CA GLU A 282 -0.46 16.10 1.25
C GLU A 282 -0.21 16.78 2.60
N ASN A 283 0.92 16.50 3.22
CA ASN A 283 1.23 16.97 4.57
C ASN A 283 2.16 18.18 4.51
N LYS A 284 1.96 19.14 5.41
CA LYS A 284 2.94 20.20 5.66
C LYS A 284 4.09 19.57 6.46
N TYR A 285 5.29 19.53 5.89
CA TYR A 285 6.46 18.96 6.55
C TYR A 285 7.69 19.88 6.43
N TYR A 286 8.68 19.62 7.27
CA TYR A 286 10.01 20.20 7.16
C TYR A 286 11.05 19.10 7.22
N PHE A 287 12.00 19.16 6.31
CA PHE A 287 13.16 18.28 6.32
C PHE A 287 14.35 19.06 5.76
N HIS A 288 15.38 19.21 6.57
CA HIS A 288 16.59 19.92 6.16
C HIS A 288 17.83 19.35 6.84
N VAL A 289 18.95 19.43 6.13
CA VAL A 289 20.27 19.01 6.62
C VAL A 289 21.10 20.27 6.85
N PHE A 290 21.64 20.39 8.05
CA PHE A 290 22.41 21.54 8.52
C PHE A 290 23.87 21.13 8.75
N ASP A 291 24.78 21.93 8.23
CA ASP A 291 26.17 21.96 8.66
C ASP A 291 26.44 23.19 9.55
N ALA A 292 27.66 23.33 10.06
CA ALA A 292 28.02 24.43 10.96
C ALA A 292 27.80 25.82 10.34
N GLU A 293 28.05 25.97 9.03
CA GLU A 293 27.86 27.23 8.32
C GLU A 293 26.38 27.57 8.15
N ALA A 294 25.55 26.59 7.83
CA ALA A 294 24.09 26.76 7.74
C ALA A 294 23.48 27.16 9.10
N ILE A 295 23.97 26.60 10.21
CA ILE A 295 23.51 26.99 11.56
C ILE A 295 23.97 28.40 11.91
N LYS A 296 25.20 28.80 11.57
CA LYS A 296 25.68 30.18 11.75
C LYS A 296 24.86 31.18 10.94
N ALA A 297 24.52 30.86 9.69
CA ALA A 297 23.65 31.68 8.87
C ALA A 297 22.22 31.77 9.45
N ALA A 298 21.70 30.66 9.99
CA ALA A 298 20.42 30.66 10.71
C ALA A 298 20.48 31.55 11.96
N ASN A 299 21.57 31.48 12.74
CA ASN A 299 21.79 32.31 13.92
C ASN A 299 21.74 33.81 13.57
N ASP A 300 22.42 34.24 12.50
CA ASP A 300 22.37 35.63 12.05
C ASP A 300 20.97 36.07 11.63
N LYS A 301 20.20 35.18 10.98
CA LYS A 301 18.81 35.45 10.61
C LYS A 301 17.91 35.56 11.84
N VAL A 302 18.07 34.67 12.83
CA VAL A 302 17.30 34.70 14.08
C VAL A 302 17.60 35.99 14.85
N ARG A 303 18.88 36.38 14.97
CA ARG A 303 19.28 37.62 15.63
C ARG A 303 18.72 38.88 14.94
N LYS A 304 18.59 38.87 13.61
CA LYS A 304 18.00 39.99 12.84
C LYS A 304 16.47 40.05 12.92
N THR A 305 15.80 38.90 12.92
CA THR A 305 14.34 38.82 12.80
C THR A 305 13.61 38.62 14.13
N GLY A 306 14.30 38.15 15.16
CA GLY A 306 13.72 37.71 16.42
C GLY A 306 12.92 36.41 16.32
N ASN A 307 12.81 35.80 15.14
CA ASN A 307 12.01 34.58 14.94
C ASN A 307 12.89 33.34 15.04
N ALA A 308 12.73 32.57 16.12
CA ALA A 308 13.44 31.32 16.38
C ALA A 308 12.72 30.07 15.84
N VAL A 309 11.49 30.18 15.34
CA VAL A 309 10.72 29.03 14.85
C VAL A 309 11.32 28.51 13.54
N ILE A 310 11.69 27.23 13.53
CA ILE A 310 12.19 26.55 12.33
C ILE A 310 10.98 26.18 11.47
N PHE A 311 10.04 25.44 12.05
CA PHE A 311 8.84 25.00 11.37
C PHE A 311 7.75 24.54 12.34
N ARG A 312 6.51 24.75 11.93
CA ARG A 312 5.30 24.25 12.60
C ARG A 312 4.39 23.57 11.57
N SER A 313 4.03 22.31 11.82
CA SER A 313 3.25 21.48 10.87
C SER A 313 1.84 22.00 10.65
N THR A 314 1.21 22.60 11.66
CA THR A 314 -0.09 23.28 11.52
C THR A 314 -0.11 24.56 12.34
N ASP A 315 -0.98 25.50 11.99
CA ASP A 315 -1.14 26.73 12.78
C ASP A 315 -2.04 26.52 14.02
N SER A 316 -2.66 25.33 14.15
CA SER A 316 -3.50 24.96 15.29
C SER A 316 -2.67 24.77 16.56
N LEU A 317 -3.21 25.25 17.69
CA LEU A 317 -2.65 24.96 19.01
C LEU A 317 -3.00 23.56 19.52
N GLU A 318 -3.97 22.88 18.90
CA GLU A 318 -4.43 21.57 19.35
C GLU A 318 -3.68 20.39 18.73
N GLU A 319 -3.10 20.56 17.53
CA GLU A 319 -2.38 19.50 16.83
C GLU A 319 -1.19 20.10 16.06
N TYR A 320 0.04 19.83 16.48
CA TYR A 320 1.23 20.30 15.77
C TYR A 320 2.48 19.50 16.12
N GLY A 321 3.41 19.45 15.17
CA GLY A 321 4.83 19.24 15.40
C GLY A 321 5.54 20.58 15.22
N LEU A 322 6.43 20.91 16.15
CA LEU A 322 7.16 22.18 16.20
C LEU A 322 8.64 21.90 16.44
N ALA A 323 9.48 22.54 15.65
CA ALA A 323 10.89 22.71 15.95
C ALA A 323 11.22 24.21 16.01
N GLU A 324 11.92 24.62 17.05
CA GLU A 324 12.39 25.99 17.25
C GLU A 324 13.83 25.99 17.76
N TRP A 325 14.60 27.00 17.39
CA TRP A 325 15.93 27.19 17.93
C TRP A 325 15.85 27.60 19.40
N SER A 326 16.62 26.93 20.25
CA SER A 326 16.88 27.39 21.62
C SER A 326 17.97 28.46 21.57
N LEU A 327 17.78 29.54 22.33
CA LEU A 327 18.69 30.67 22.40
C LEU A 327 19.29 30.77 23.80
N ASP A 328 20.55 31.20 23.89
CA ASP A 328 21.18 31.59 25.15
C ASP A 328 20.80 33.03 25.57
N ASP A 329 21.30 33.47 26.73
CA ASP A 329 21.08 34.83 27.25
C ASP A 329 21.62 35.94 26.32
N ALA A 330 22.54 35.61 25.41
CA ALA A 330 23.09 36.52 24.41
C ALA A 330 22.30 36.52 23.09
N GLY A 331 21.23 35.71 22.99
CA GLY A 331 20.43 35.54 21.78
C GLY A 331 21.10 34.73 20.68
N VAL A 332 22.12 33.93 21.03
CA VAL A 332 22.81 33.00 20.13
C VAL A 332 22.16 31.62 20.23
N ILE A 333 22.01 30.95 19.10
CA ILE A 333 21.50 29.58 19.06
C ILE A 333 22.39 28.66 19.90
N ASN A 334 21.81 27.97 20.88
CA ASN A 334 22.51 27.01 21.74
C ASN A 334 21.86 25.62 21.76
N GLY A 335 20.84 25.40 20.93
CA GLY A 335 20.11 24.13 20.90
C GLY A 335 18.90 24.13 19.97
N VAL A 336 18.17 23.02 19.98
CA VAL A 336 16.88 22.87 19.29
C VAL A 336 15.84 22.41 20.30
N LYS A 337 14.75 23.17 20.42
CA LYS A 337 13.57 22.76 21.16
C LYS A 337 12.57 22.12 20.20
N VAL A 338 12.17 20.90 20.53
CA VAL A 338 11.23 20.09 19.78
C VAL A 338 9.97 19.90 20.61
N ALA A 339 8.81 20.06 19.99
CA ALA A 339 7.52 19.90 20.64
C ALA A 339 6.52 19.20 19.74
N VAL A 340 5.72 18.33 20.33
CA VAL A 340 4.60 17.65 19.67
C VAL A 340 3.35 17.79 20.53
N LYS A 341 2.21 18.04 19.89
CA LYS A 341 0.89 17.96 20.49
C LYS A 341 -0.07 17.35 19.48
N VAL A 342 -0.96 16.49 19.96
CA VAL A 342 -2.11 15.99 19.21
C VAL A 342 -3.39 16.34 19.96
N THR A 343 -4.53 16.29 19.28
CA THR A 343 -5.85 16.68 19.82
C THR A 343 -6.21 15.88 21.09
N THR A 344 -5.72 14.64 21.16
CA THR A 344 -6.00 13.74 22.28
C THR A 344 -5.11 13.96 23.50
N SER A 345 -4.15 14.89 23.43
CA SER A 345 -3.17 15.13 24.49
C SER A 345 -3.40 16.48 25.17
N ASP A 346 -3.53 16.44 26.49
CA ASP A 346 -3.87 17.62 27.29
C ASP A 346 -2.77 18.68 27.23
N SER A 347 -1.51 18.27 27.10
CA SER A 347 -0.35 19.16 27.02
C SER A 347 0.66 18.66 25.98
N PRO A 348 1.49 19.56 25.40
CA PRO A 348 2.53 19.16 24.47
C PRO A 348 3.66 18.39 25.16
N VAL A 349 4.23 17.41 24.47
CA VAL A 349 5.51 16.79 24.83
C VAL A 349 6.63 17.71 24.32
N ILE A 350 7.56 18.10 25.18
CA ILE A 350 8.60 19.08 24.87
C ILE A 350 9.95 18.56 25.35
N SER A 351 10.93 18.58 24.45
CA SER A 351 12.33 18.33 24.76
C SER A 351 13.23 19.38 24.15
N VAL A 352 14.34 19.69 24.81
CA VAL A 352 15.38 20.61 24.35
C VAL A 352 16.67 19.84 24.21
N LEU A 353 17.26 19.89 23.02
CA LEU A 353 18.57 19.36 22.72
C LEU A 353 19.59 20.50 22.75
N PRO A 354 20.49 20.55 23.75
CA PRO A 354 21.64 21.45 23.71
C PRO A 354 22.56 21.10 22.54
N LEU A 355 23.03 22.09 21.80
CA LEU A 355 23.82 21.93 20.59
C LEU A 355 25.09 22.80 20.64
N ASP A 356 26.22 22.20 20.27
CA ASP A 356 27.43 22.94 19.90
C ASP A 356 27.41 23.21 18.39
N ILE A 357 27.38 24.50 18.02
CA ILE A 357 27.29 24.96 16.62
C ILE A 357 28.54 24.58 15.82
N ASP A 358 29.73 24.65 16.44
CA ASP A 358 30.99 24.47 15.71
C ASP A 358 31.22 23.01 15.34
N THR A 359 30.82 22.10 16.23
CA THR A 359 30.97 20.65 16.02
C THR A 359 29.71 19.98 15.46
N VAL A 360 28.58 20.70 15.42
CA VAL A 360 27.24 20.19 15.04
C VAL A 360 26.95 18.90 15.81
N SER A 361 27.07 18.98 17.13
CA SER A 361 26.89 17.83 18.01
C SER A 361 26.23 18.23 19.33
N PRO A 362 25.60 17.29 20.07
CA PRO A 362 24.99 17.59 21.35
C PRO A 362 26.02 18.13 22.34
N SER A 363 25.77 19.30 22.92
CA SER A 363 26.65 19.91 23.93
C SER A 363 26.36 19.43 25.36
N GLY A 364 25.26 18.69 25.56
CA GLY A 364 24.84 18.13 26.84
C GLY A 364 23.71 17.12 26.67
N GLU A 365 23.15 16.65 27.80
CA GLU A 365 22.01 15.73 27.79
C GLU A 365 20.71 16.42 27.33
N VAL A 366 19.84 15.66 26.67
CA VAL A 366 18.53 16.13 26.23
C VAL A 366 17.65 16.41 27.44
N GLN A 367 17.17 17.64 27.57
CA GLN A 367 16.31 18.06 28.66
C GLN A 367 14.85 17.88 28.28
N SER A 368 14.14 16.97 28.95
CA SER A 368 12.69 16.81 28.75
C SER A 368 11.95 17.78 29.67
N ILE A 369 11.36 18.84 29.09
CA ILE A 369 10.59 19.86 29.82
C ILE A 369 9.19 19.33 30.15
N SER A 370 8.58 18.58 29.23
CA SER A 370 7.24 18.03 29.38
C SER A 370 7.16 16.64 28.78
N LYS A 371 6.59 15.68 29.54
CA LYS A 371 6.28 14.31 29.13
C LYS A 371 4.77 14.08 29.11
N ALA A 372 4.00 14.96 28.46
CA ALA A 372 2.55 15.00 28.53
C ALA A 372 1.79 13.97 27.66
N GLY A 373 2.50 13.03 27.02
CA GLY A 373 1.87 12.02 26.19
C GLY A 373 0.94 11.08 26.95
N PHE A 374 0.12 10.32 26.23
CA PHE A 374 -0.75 9.31 26.83
C PHE A 374 0.07 8.31 27.65
N LYS A 375 -0.20 8.21 28.95
CA LYS A 375 0.53 7.36 29.89
C LYS A 375 -0.38 6.28 30.43
N VAL A 376 0.14 5.07 30.47
CA VAL A 376 -0.47 3.91 31.10
C VAL A 376 0.28 3.61 32.39
N TYR A 377 -0.43 3.17 33.43
CA TYR A 377 0.13 2.87 34.75
C TYR A 377 0.01 1.38 35.08
N LYS A 378 0.84 0.91 36.01
CA LYS A 378 0.77 -0.45 36.54
C LYS A 378 -0.19 -0.50 37.73
N PRO A 379 -1.02 -1.55 37.88
CA PRO A 379 -1.83 -1.69 39.09
C PRO A 379 -0.94 -2.06 40.28
N ALA A 380 -1.25 -1.52 41.46
CA ALA A 380 -0.53 -1.82 42.71
C ALA A 380 -0.71 -3.29 43.16
N GLU A 381 -1.78 -3.96 42.73
CA GLU A 381 -2.05 -5.37 42.99
C GLU A 381 -2.54 -6.07 41.69
N PRO A 382 -2.50 -7.40 41.58
CA PRO A 382 -3.11 -8.11 40.46
C PRO A 382 -4.63 -7.98 40.44
N TYR A 383 -5.21 -7.77 39.26
CA TYR A 383 -6.66 -7.76 39.07
C TYR A 383 -7.29 -9.12 39.41
N LYS A 384 -8.44 -9.08 40.08
CA LYS A 384 -9.25 -10.26 40.41
C LYS A 384 -10.47 -10.31 39.50
N PHE A 385 -10.76 -11.49 38.97
CA PHE A 385 -11.88 -11.71 38.06
C PHE A 385 -12.92 -12.64 38.68
N PRO A 386 -14.23 -12.42 38.40
CA PRO A 386 -15.26 -13.38 38.77
C PRO A 386 -15.05 -14.75 38.12
N GLU A 387 -15.54 -15.80 38.78
CA GLU A 387 -15.53 -17.15 38.23
C GLU A 387 -16.42 -17.28 36.98
N LEU A 388 -16.07 -18.23 36.11
CA LEU A 388 -16.85 -18.57 34.93
C LEU A 388 -18.29 -18.94 35.33
N ARG A 389 -19.28 -18.24 34.76
CA ARG A 389 -20.69 -18.56 34.94
C ARG A 389 -21.19 -19.28 33.71
N HIS A 390 -21.59 -20.53 33.86
CA HIS A 390 -22.12 -21.35 32.77
C HIS A 390 -23.51 -21.87 33.14
N VAL A 391 -24.48 -21.65 32.25
CA VAL A 391 -25.83 -22.21 32.33
C VAL A 391 -26.09 -22.91 31.01
N GLY A 392 -26.36 -24.20 31.05
CA GLY A 392 -26.57 -25.01 29.87
C GLY A 392 -26.19 -26.48 30.09
N PRO A 393 -26.49 -27.36 29.13
CA PRO A 393 -26.00 -28.72 29.17
C PRO A 393 -24.50 -28.74 28.85
N ILE A 394 -23.80 -29.74 29.40
CA ILE A 394 -22.36 -29.94 29.18
C ILE A 394 -22.17 -31.32 28.55
N LEU A 395 -21.55 -31.35 27.38
CA LEU A 395 -21.12 -32.58 26.73
C LEU A 395 -19.93 -33.19 27.48
N ARG A 396 -19.99 -34.50 27.67
CA ARG A 396 -18.93 -35.28 28.32
C ARG A 396 -17.69 -35.27 27.43
N THR A 397 -16.51 -35.12 28.02
CA THR A 397 -15.22 -35.22 27.34
C THR A 397 -14.62 -36.63 27.40
N THR A 398 -15.22 -37.51 28.21
CA THR A 398 -14.84 -38.92 28.38
C THR A 398 -16.02 -39.84 28.13
N ALA A 399 -15.75 -41.10 27.82
CA ALA A 399 -16.80 -42.11 27.68
C ALA A 399 -17.59 -42.26 28.99
N LEU A 400 -18.86 -42.68 28.87
CA LEU A 400 -19.79 -42.86 29.99
C LEU A 400 -19.22 -43.78 31.07
N ARG A 401 -18.70 -44.93 30.64
CA ARG A 401 -18.02 -45.95 31.45
C ARG A 401 -17.20 -46.85 30.53
N GLU A 402 -16.53 -47.85 31.11
CA GLU A 402 -15.91 -48.92 30.33
C GLU A 402 -16.96 -49.85 29.71
N VAL A 403 -16.63 -50.41 28.54
CA VAL A 403 -17.50 -51.34 27.80
C VAL A 403 -17.60 -52.63 28.58
N ARG A 404 -18.81 -53.09 28.82
CA ARG A 404 -19.07 -54.32 29.58
C ARG A 404 -18.96 -55.55 28.68
N GLU A 405 -18.46 -56.64 29.24
CA GLU A 405 -18.42 -57.96 28.59
C GLU A 405 -19.58 -58.84 29.08
N PHE A 406 -20.27 -59.48 28.14
CA PHE A 406 -21.40 -60.37 28.43
C PHE A 406 -21.02 -61.82 28.13
N LYS A 407 -21.49 -62.73 28.98
CA LYS A 407 -21.32 -64.17 28.74
C LYS A 407 -22.27 -64.66 27.64
N PRO A 408 -21.80 -65.51 26.71
CA PRO A 408 -22.69 -66.13 25.73
C PRO A 408 -23.67 -67.10 26.40
N LYS A 409 -24.94 -67.06 25.99
CA LYS A 409 -25.98 -68.01 26.43
C LYS A 409 -26.15 -69.06 25.34
N THR A 410 -25.72 -70.29 25.59
CA THR A 410 -25.81 -71.41 24.63
C THR A 410 -25.77 -72.77 25.31
N LYS A 411 -26.39 -73.77 24.68
CA LYS A 411 -26.25 -75.19 25.02
C LYS A 411 -25.24 -75.92 24.12
N LEU A 412 -24.85 -75.29 23.00
CA LEU A 412 -23.91 -75.82 22.02
C LEU A 412 -22.48 -75.87 22.59
N PRO A 413 -21.61 -76.76 22.08
CA PRO A 413 -20.19 -76.79 22.44
C PRO A 413 -19.40 -75.64 21.78
N LEU A 414 -19.92 -74.42 21.83
CA LEU A 414 -19.29 -73.22 21.27
C LEU A 414 -18.77 -72.29 22.37
N VAL A 415 -17.57 -71.75 22.16
CA VAL A 415 -17.00 -70.65 22.94
C VAL A 415 -16.93 -69.43 22.04
N VAL A 416 -17.43 -68.30 22.52
CA VAL A 416 -17.46 -67.03 21.75
C VAL A 416 -16.36 -66.12 22.26
N PHE A 417 -15.51 -65.65 21.35
CA PHE A 417 -14.50 -64.63 21.63
C PHE A 417 -14.77 -63.40 20.74
N PRO A 418 -15.05 -62.22 21.32
CA PRO A 418 -15.10 -60.98 20.53
C PRO A 418 -13.67 -60.58 20.12
N GLU A 419 -13.45 -60.39 18.84
CA GLU A 419 -12.19 -59.83 18.32
C GLU A 419 -12.25 -58.30 18.42
N GLY A 420 -11.95 -57.79 19.62
CA GLY A 420 -11.95 -56.37 19.93
C GLY A 420 -13.31 -55.81 20.31
N LYS A 421 -13.38 -54.48 20.43
CA LYS A 421 -14.60 -53.75 20.80
C LYS A 421 -15.42 -53.42 19.56
N MET A 422 -16.75 -53.44 19.69
CA MET A 422 -17.65 -52.98 18.63
C MET A 422 -17.32 -51.53 18.27
N VAL A 423 -17.30 -51.24 16.98
CA VAL A 423 -17.04 -49.91 16.42
C VAL A 423 -18.25 -49.43 15.64
N ALA A 424 -18.41 -48.11 15.53
CA ALA A 424 -19.52 -47.51 14.81
C ALA A 424 -19.05 -46.63 13.66
N ASN A 425 -19.74 -46.71 12.51
CA ASN A 425 -19.56 -45.86 11.33
C ASN A 425 -18.08 -45.64 10.92
N THR A 426 -17.30 -46.71 10.80
CA THR A 426 -15.87 -46.64 10.50
C THR A 426 -15.57 -46.11 9.07
N ARG A 427 -14.39 -45.51 8.88
CA ARG A 427 -13.96 -44.92 7.59
C ARG A 427 -13.96 -45.95 6.44
N GLY A 428 -14.59 -45.61 5.32
CA GLY A 428 -14.47 -46.35 4.05
C GLY A 428 -15.79 -46.64 3.34
N GLN A 429 -16.93 -46.40 3.97
CA GLN A 429 -18.25 -46.62 3.37
C GLN A 429 -19.17 -45.41 3.56
N PHE A 430 -20.17 -45.26 2.67
CA PHE A 430 -21.12 -44.15 2.70
C PHE A 430 -21.96 -44.21 4.00
N VAL A 431 -21.81 -43.22 4.87
CA VAL A 431 -22.57 -43.12 6.13
C VAL A 431 -23.99 -42.67 5.79
N ARG A 432 -24.99 -43.42 6.24
CA ARG A 432 -26.40 -43.04 6.09
C ARG A 432 -26.77 -41.95 7.08
N ASN A 433 -27.53 -40.94 6.64
CA ASN A 433 -27.97 -39.85 7.50
C ASN A 433 -29.12 -40.28 8.46
N ASN A 434 -29.76 -41.41 8.18
CA ASN A 434 -30.91 -41.92 8.93
C ASN A 434 -30.62 -43.12 9.84
N ALA A 435 -29.42 -43.70 9.76
CA ALA A 435 -29.06 -44.92 10.47
C ALA A 435 -27.60 -44.90 10.90
N ASP A 436 -27.31 -45.60 12.00
CA ASP A 436 -25.94 -45.87 12.45
C ASP A 436 -25.59 -47.33 12.22
N LYS A 437 -24.33 -47.56 11.88
CA LYS A 437 -23.80 -48.87 11.53
C LYS A 437 -22.81 -49.33 12.59
N PHE A 438 -23.07 -50.50 13.15
CA PHE A 438 -22.26 -51.13 14.19
C PHE A 438 -21.55 -52.34 13.61
N GLN A 439 -20.23 -52.41 13.81
CA GLN A 439 -19.39 -53.47 13.27
C GLN A 439 -18.55 -54.11 14.37
N GLY A 440 -18.39 -55.42 14.28
CA GLY A 440 -17.51 -56.20 15.15
C GLY A 440 -17.21 -57.56 14.51
N THR A 441 -16.32 -58.32 15.13
CA THR A 441 -16.01 -59.68 14.70
C THR A 441 -16.15 -60.61 15.89
N LEU A 442 -16.89 -61.70 15.72
CA LEU A 442 -17.01 -62.77 16.70
C LEU A 442 -16.30 -64.02 16.21
N ARG A 443 -15.41 -64.58 17.02
CA ARG A 443 -14.80 -65.88 16.77
C ARG A 443 -15.56 -66.95 17.55
N LEU A 444 -16.21 -67.85 16.83
CA LEU A 444 -16.95 -68.99 17.37
C LEU A 444 -16.07 -70.23 17.32
N PHE A 445 -15.57 -70.69 18.48
CA PHE A 445 -14.71 -71.86 18.59
C PHE A 445 -15.50 -73.09 19.06
N ASN A 446 -15.43 -74.19 18.30
CA ASN A 446 -16.04 -75.44 18.71
C ASN A 446 -15.09 -76.20 19.66
N LYS A 447 -15.49 -76.33 20.94
CA LYS A 447 -14.73 -77.02 21.99
C LYS A 447 -15.02 -78.53 22.08
N ALA A 448 -15.79 -79.10 21.14
CA ALA A 448 -16.05 -80.53 21.10
C ALA A 448 -14.74 -81.32 20.93
N SER A 449 -14.67 -82.51 21.54
CA SER A 449 -13.49 -83.38 21.41
C SER A 449 -13.31 -83.82 19.95
N PRO A 450 -12.08 -83.85 19.40
CA PRO A 450 -11.80 -84.37 18.07
C PRO A 450 -12.31 -85.80 17.84
N THR A 451 -12.42 -86.59 18.91
CA THR A 451 -12.90 -87.98 18.88
C THR A 451 -14.40 -88.11 18.60
N ASN A 452 -15.19 -87.08 18.90
CA ASN A 452 -16.65 -87.14 18.81
C ASN A 452 -17.21 -86.72 17.44
N GLN A 453 -16.36 -86.16 16.55
CA GLN A 453 -16.74 -85.64 15.22
C GLN A 453 -18.02 -84.76 15.21
N GLU A 454 -18.30 -84.07 16.31
CA GLU A 454 -19.51 -83.27 16.48
C GLU A 454 -19.34 -81.91 15.77
N PHE A 455 -19.91 -81.80 14.58
CA PHE A 455 -19.97 -80.54 13.83
C PHE A 455 -21.12 -79.70 14.36
N VAL A 456 -20.85 -78.43 14.63
CA VAL A 456 -21.91 -77.45 14.90
C VAL A 456 -22.22 -76.74 13.59
N THR A 457 -23.41 -76.96 13.03
CA THR A 457 -23.88 -76.30 11.80
C THR A 457 -24.87 -75.21 12.14
N LEU A 458 -24.44 -73.97 12.00
CA LEU A 458 -25.29 -72.79 12.15
C LEU A 458 -26.06 -72.56 10.85
N VAL A 459 -27.37 -72.29 10.93
CA VAL A 459 -28.25 -72.11 9.75
C VAL A 459 -28.72 -70.67 9.56
N SER A 460 -28.70 -69.85 10.61
CA SER A 460 -29.07 -68.44 10.52
C SER A 460 -28.47 -67.63 11.66
N CYS A 461 -28.35 -66.33 11.45
CA CYS A 461 -28.03 -65.34 12.48
C CYS A 461 -28.96 -64.15 12.34
N LYS A 462 -29.52 -63.68 13.46
CA LYS A 462 -30.30 -62.45 13.55
C LYS A 462 -29.64 -61.45 14.50
N ALA A 463 -29.83 -60.16 14.23
CA ALA A 463 -29.35 -59.07 15.08
C ALA A 463 -30.53 -58.25 15.59
N GLU A 464 -30.55 -58.04 16.89
CA GLU A 464 -31.49 -57.16 17.58
C GLU A 464 -30.69 -56.13 18.38
N TYR A 465 -31.25 -54.97 18.65
CA TYR A 465 -30.60 -53.93 19.44
C TYR A 465 -31.53 -53.37 20.50
N ARG A 466 -30.95 -52.77 21.53
CA ARG A 466 -31.66 -51.89 22.47
C ARG A 466 -30.74 -50.81 23.00
N LEU A 467 -31.34 -49.73 23.47
CA LEU A 467 -30.63 -48.72 24.25
C LEU A 467 -30.64 -49.12 25.72
N VAL A 468 -29.55 -48.89 26.44
CA VAL A 468 -29.49 -49.10 27.89
C VAL A 468 -30.58 -48.24 28.56
N GLY A 469 -31.35 -48.86 29.45
CA GLY A 469 -32.59 -48.32 30.03
C GLY A 469 -33.88 -48.82 29.35
N GLU A 470 -33.81 -49.35 28.12
CA GLU A 470 -34.94 -50.04 27.48
C GLU A 470 -34.97 -51.52 27.88
N GLN A 471 -36.15 -52.05 28.18
CA GLN A 471 -36.34 -53.46 28.58
C GLN A 471 -36.41 -54.42 27.37
N GLU A 472 -36.86 -53.93 26.22
CA GLU A 472 -37.16 -54.76 25.05
C GLU A 472 -36.14 -54.56 23.93
N TYR A 473 -35.80 -55.65 23.25
CA TYR A 473 -34.97 -55.66 22.04
C TYR A 473 -35.82 -55.40 20.80
N LYS A 474 -35.29 -54.57 19.88
CA LYS A 474 -35.88 -54.27 18.57
C LYS A 474 -35.03 -54.89 17.47
N ASP A 475 -35.64 -55.31 16.37
CA ASP A 475 -34.90 -55.84 15.23
C ASP A 475 -34.00 -54.76 14.61
N ALA A 476 -32.76 -55.12 14.27
CA ALA A 476 -31.90 -54.28 13.45
C ALA A 476 -32.50 -54.17 12.03
N GLU A 477 -32.30 -53.02 11.36
CA GLU A 477 -32.82 -52.79 9.99
C GLU A 477 -32.22 -53.80 9.00
N SER A 478 -30.95 -54.11 9.17
CA SER A 478 -30.27 -55.14 8.39
C SER A 478 -29.05 -55.68 9.14
N LEU A 479 -28.68 -56.92 8.82
CA LEU A 479 -27.47 -57.59 9.29
C LEU A 479 -26.67 -58.12 8.10
N THR A 480 -25.39 -57.75 8.00
CA THR A 480 -24.45 -58.30 7.03
C THR A 480 -23.35 -59.06 7.76
N LEU A 481 -22.97 -60.25 7.27
CA LEU A 481 -22.05 -61.17 7.98
C LEU A 481 -20.72 -61.39 7.23
N GLY A 482 -20.26 -60.36 6.51
CA GLY A 482 -19.08 -60.41 5.66
C GLY A 482 -19.15 -61.55 4.63
N ASP A 483 -18.12 -62.39 4.60
CA ASP A 483 -18.02 -63.54 3.68
C ASP A 483 -18.68 -64.82 4.22
N VAL A 484 -19.22 -64.80 5.45
CA VAL A 484 -19.85 -65.98 6.05
C VAL A 484 -21.20 -66.23 5.41
N LYS A 485 -21.33 -67.39 4.74
CA LYS A 485 -22.58 -67.86 4.15
C LYS A 485 -23.17 -68.97 5.01
N PHE A 486 -24.44 -68.81 5.39
CA PHE A 486 -25.19 -69.85 6.10
C PHE A 486 -25.84 -70.81 5.09
N PRO A 487 -25.90 -72.13 5.39
CA PRO A 487 -25.41 -72.75 6.61
C PRO A 487 -23.87 -72.85 6.68
N ALA A 488 -23.31 -72.66 7.88
CA ALA A 488 -21.87 -72.71 8.15
C ALA A 488 -21.57 -73.77 9.22
N SER A 489 -20.66 -74.71 8.91
CA SER A 489 -20.29 -75.81 9.80
C SER A 489 -18.93 -75.59 10.44
N ILE A 490 -18.84 -75.79 11.76
CA ILE A 490 -17.62 -75.63 12.55
C ILE A 490 -17.18 -77.01 13.05
N ALA A 491 -16.06 -77.52 12.55
CA ALA A 491 -15.52 -78.80 12.99
C ALA A 491 -14.97 -78.72 14.43
N PRO A 492 -14.83 -79.84 15.15
CA PRO A 492 -14.19 -79.87 16.47
C PRO A 492 -12.81 -79.19 16.47
N ASN A 493 -12.55 -78.38 17.50
CA ASN A 493 -11.34 -77.56 17.65
C ASN A 493 -11.05 -76.57 16.51
N GLN A 494 -12.04 -76.22 15.69
CA GLN A 494 -11.94 -75.14 14.71
C GLN A 494 -12.70 -73.90 15.16
N SER A 495 -12.32 -72.75 14.58
CA SER A 495 -12.98 -71.47 14.79
C SER A 495 -13.63 -70.99 13.49
N LEU A 496 -14.78 -70.37 13.61
CA LEU A 496 -15.40 -69.56 12.56
C LEU A 496 -15.35 -68.09 12.99
N GLU A 497 -14.72 -67.26 12.17
CA GLU A 497 -14.75 -65.81 12.33
C GLU A 497 -15.99 -65.25 11.63
N VAL A 498 -16.83 -64.57 12.38
CA VAL A 498 -18.08 -63.96 11.93
C VAL A 498 -17.93 -62.45 12.08
N PRO A 499 -17.40 -61.75 11.06
CA PRO A 499 -17.54 -60.31 10.98
C PRO A 499 -19.02 -59.99 10.82
N PHE A 500 -19.55 -59.10 11.65
CA PHE A 500 -20.94 -58.67 11.57
C PHE A 500 -21.05 -57.17 11.41
N GLU A 501 -22.15 -56.77 10.79
CA GLU A 501 -22.52 -55.39 10.58
C GLU A 501 -24.02 -55.23 10.78
N ALA A 502 -24.41 -54.59 11.87
CA ALA A 502 -25.81 -54.30 12.19
C ALA A 502 -26.12 -52.83 11.88
N ILE A 503 -27.19 -52.59 11.12
CA ILE A 503 -27.71 -51.24 10.85
C ILE A 503 -28.86 -50.95 11.80
N VAL A 504 -28.77 -49.83 12.52
CA VAL A 504 -29.74 -49.39 13.52
C VAL A 504 -30.28 -48.01 13.13
N LEU A 505 -31.60 -47.89 13.02
CA LEU A 505 -32.27 -46.64 12.66
C LEU A 505 -32.18 -45.61 13.79
N ARG A 506 -31.82 -44.37 13.46
CA ARG A 506 -31.83 -43.24 14.40
C ARG A 506 -33.27 -42.86 14.78
N ASN A 507 -33.45 -42.19 15.91
CA ASN A 507 -34.77 -41.65 16.26
C ASN A 507 -35.16 -40.47 15.33
N ALA A 508 -36.45 -40.11 15.29
CA ALA A 508 -36.95 -39.08 14.36
C ALA A 508 -36.27 -37.71 14.51
N VAL A 509 -35.92 -37.33 15.74
CA VAL A 509 -35.21 -36.06 16.02
C VAL A 509 -33.80 -36.10 15.42
N GLN A 510 -33.07 -37.20 15.62
CA GLN A 510 -31.72 -37.40 15.08
C GLN A 510 -31.71 -37.54 13.55
N GLN A 511 -32.74 -38.16 12.96
CA GLN A 511 -32.87 -38.23 11.50
C GLN A 511 -33.07 -36.84 10.88
N ALA A 512 -33.80 -35.94 11.56
CA ALA A 512 -34.05 -34.58 11.09
C ALA A 512 -32.77 -33.74 10.99
N LEU A 513 -31.75 -34.02 11.80
CA LEU A 513 -30.45 -33.33 11.79
C LEU A 513 -29.64 -33.63 10.52
N ARG A 514 -29.96 -34.72 9.80
CA ARG A 514 -29.29 -35.16 8.56
C ARG A 514 -27.75 -35.25 8.67
N GLN A 515 -27.22 -35.50 9.87
CA GLN A 515 -25.78 -35.53 10.10
C GLN A 515 -25.11 -36.82 9.62
N ASN A 516 -23.87 -36.70 9.14
CA ASN A 516 -23.02 -37.84 8.80
C ASN A 516 -22.03 -38.10 9.94
N CYS A 517 -22.24 -39.18 10.68
CA CYS A 517 -21.44 -39.54 11.84
C CYS A 517 -20.28 -40.43 11.43
N TRP A 518 -19.04 -39.97 11.62
CA TRP A 518 -17.83 -40.72 11.25
C TRP A 518 -17.10 -41.20 12.50
N ASN A 519 -16.86 -42.50 12.61
CA ASN A 519 -16.25 -43.18 13.76
C ASN A 519 -17.02 -43.03 15.09
N TYR A 520 -18.29 -42.63 15.04
CA TYR A 520 -19.20 -42.61 16.17
C TYR A 520 -20.64 -42.89 15.73
N ALA A 521 -21.50 -43.37 16.64
CA ALA A 521 -22.94 -43.52 16.41
C ALA A 521 -23.73 -42.40 17.08
N MET A 522 -24.67 -41.78 16.34
CA MET A 522 -25.58 -40.75 16.87
C MET A 522 -26.59 -41.33 17.85
N ILE A 523 -27.14 -42.51 17.53
CA ILE A 523 -28.13 -43.18 18.38
C ILE A 523 -27.58 -43.53 19.76
N ALA A 524 -26.26 -43.73 19.88
CA ALA A 524 -25.57 -44.05 21.11
C ALA A 524 -25.03 -42.82 21.87
N LEU A 525 -25.36 -41.59 21.43
CA LEU A 525 -24.75 -40.36 21.94
C LEU A 525 -24.98 -40.17 23.45
N HIS A 526 -26.17 -40.53 23.92
CA HIS A 526 -26.56 -40.34 25.31
C HIS A 526 -26.62 -41.66 26.09
N ASN A 527 -27.15 -42.71 25.49
CA ASN A 527 -27.28 -44.03 26.12
C ASN A 527 -26.50 -45.07 25.30
N PRO A 528 -25.76 -45.99 25.93
CA PRO A 528 -25.09 -47.08 25.23
C PRO A 528 -26.06 -47.95 24.42
N VAL A 529 -25.56 -48.55 23.34
CA VAL A 529 -26.31 -49.47 22.49
C VAL A 529 -25.80 -50.88 22.74
N ARG A 530 -26.70 -51.82 23.00
CA ARG A 530 -26.38 -53.25 23.07
C ARG A 530 -26.96 -53.95 21.85
N VAL A 531 -26.10 -54.65 21.10
CA VAL A 531 -26.47 -55.47 19.94
C VAL A 531 -26.42 -56.93 20.34
N ARG A 532 -27.57 -57.62 20.21
CA ARG A 532 -27.73 -59.04 20.49
C ARG A 532 -27.71 -59.81 19.17
N LEU A 533 -26.77 -60.73 19.07
CA LEU A 533 -26.65 -61.67 17.96
C LEU A 533 -27.17 -63.03 18.41
N THR A 534 -28.17 -63.54 17.70
CA THR A 534 -28.76 -64.87 17.95
C THR A 534 -28.48 -65.76 16.77
N PHE A 535 -27.62 -66.76 16.97
CA PHE A 535 -27.33 -67.81 16.01
C PHE A 535 -28.23 -69.00 16.29
N LYS A 536 -28.79 -69.60 15.24
CA LYS A 536 -29.60 -70.81 15.33
C LYS A 536 -28.90 -71.94 14.60
N ASP A 537 -28.84 -73.11 15.20
CA ASP A 537 -28.29 -74.32 14.57
C ASP A 537 -29.37 -75.10 13.79
N ILE A 538 -28.96 -76.22 13.17
CA ILE A 538 -29.86 -77.08 12.40
C ILE A 538 -30.93 -77.79 13.26
N GLU A 539 -30.66 -78.01 14.55
CA GLU A 539 -31.56 -78.65 15.52
C GLU A 539 -32.51 -77.64 16.19
N GLY A 540 -32.29 -76.35 15.94
CA GLY A 540 -33.06 -75.24 16.47
C GLY A 540 -32.57 -74.70 17.82
N GLU A 541 -31.42 -75.17 18.33
CA GLU A 541 -30.74 -74.59 19.49
C GLU A 541 -30.14 -73.22 19.16
N GLU A 542 -30.15 -72.33 20.15
CA GLU A 542 -29.72 -70.94 20.00
C GLU A 542 -28.43 -70.65 20.79
N LEU A 543 -27.52 -69.93 20.13
CA LEU A 543 -26.41 -69.22 20.75
C LEU A 543 -26.71 -67.72 20.72
N VAL A 544 -26.82 -67.12 21.90
CA VAL A 544 -27.06 -65.68 22.06
C VAL A 544 -25.81 -65.01 22.63
N TYR A 545 -25.36 -63.95 21.98
CA TYR A 545 -24.26 -63.11 22.45
C TYR A 545 -24.63 -61.63 22.35
N VAL A 546 -24.27 -60.85 23.36
CA VAL A 546 -24.53 -59.40 23.41
C VAL A 546 -23.20 -58.66 23.38
N GLN A 547 -23.06 -57.71 22.46
CA GLN A 547 -21.94 -56.79 22.41
C GLN A 547 -22.43 -55.35 22.61
N GLU A 548 -21.70 -54.59 23.43
CA GLU A 548 -22.04 -53.22 23.77
C GLU A 548 -21.16 -52.21 23.04
N TYR A 549 -21.78 -51.10 22.63
CA TYR A 549 -21.11 -49.91 22.14
C TYR A 549 -21.42 -48.73 23.06
N ILE A 550 -20.36 -48.12 23.59
CA ILE A 550 -20.41 -46.88 24.35
C ILE A 550 -19.82 -45.77 23.48
N HIS A 551 -20.57 -44.69 23.31
CA HIS A 551 -20.06 -43.51 22.61
C HIS A 551 -18.81 -42.98 23.31
N LYS A 552 -17.76 -42.80 22.52
CA LYS A 552 -16.54 -42.11 22.95
C LYS A 552 -16.60 -40.70 22.36
N PRO A 553 -16.70 -39.65 23.20
CA PRO A 553 -16.71 -38.27 22.73
C PRO A 553 -15.54 -38.00 21.79
N SER A 554 -15.83 -37.25 20.73
CA SER A 554 -14.87 -37.01 19.66
C SER A 554 -13.69 -36.18 20.15
N THR A 555 -12.46 -36.57 19.76
CA THR A 555 -11.27 -35.72 19.94
C THR A 555 -11.32 -34.43 19.13
N ARG A 556 -12.32 -34.26 18.25
CA ARG A 556 -12.54 -33.06 17.43
C ARG A 556 -13.37 -31.99 18.12
N MET A 557 -13.88 -32.24 19.33
CA MET A 557 -14.52 -31.18 20.11
C MET A 557 -13.51 -30.09 20.46
N ALA A 558 -13.93 -28.83 20.40
CA ALA A 558 -13.08 -27.74 20.83
C ALA A 558 -12.68 -27.92 22.31
N ALA A 559 -11.38 -27.91 22.59
CA ALA A 559 -10.84 -28.03 23.94
C ALA A 559 -10.10 -26.75 24.32
N LYS A 560 -9.98 -26.51 25.62
CA LYS A 560 -9.14 -25.45 26.17
C LYS A 560 -7.68 -25.80 25.89
N GLU A 561 -6.94 -24.85 25.34
CA GLU A 561 -5.49 -24.95 25.15
C GLU A 561 -4.74 -24.31 26.34
N GLU A 562 -3.48 -24.70 26.53
CA GLU A 562 -2.65 -24.19 27.64
C GLU A 562 -2.42 -22.66 27.56
N LYS A 563 -2.38 -22.11 26.34
CA LYS A 563 -2.19 -20.68 26.08
C LYS A 563 -3.50 -19.86 26.14
N ASP A 564 -4.65 -20.51 26.35
CA ASP A 564 -5.93 -19.81 26.43
C ASP A 564 -6.05 -19.10 27.78
N LEU A 565 -6.06 -17.76 27.75
CA LEU A 565 -6.39 -16.90 28.89
C LEU A 565 -7.86 -17.08 29.31
N LEU A 566 -8.74 -17.34 28.33
CA LEU A 566 -10.14 -17.71 28.56
C LEU A 566 -10.62 -18.67 27.46
N PHE A 567 -11.38 -19.68 27.87
CA PHE A 567 -12.07 -20.61 26.99
C PHE A 567 -13.55 -20.65 27.39
N LEU A 568 -14.42 -20.09 26.56
CA LEU A 568 -15.87 -20.17 26.71
C LEU A 568 -16.42 -21.18 25.71
N TYR A 569 -17.44 -21.92 26.10
CA TYR A 569 -18.10 -22.84 25.20
C TYR A 569 -19.60 -22.94 25.46
N ILE A 570 -20.33 -23.35 24.43
CA ILE A 570 -21.68 -23.88 24.53
C ILE A 570 -21.73 -25.22 23.79
N ASP A 571 -22.48 -26.13 24.37
CA ASP A 571 -22.61 -27.49 23.89
C ASP A 571 -24.00 -27.73 23.31
N ASP A 572 -24.04 -28.36 22.13
CA ASP A 572 -25.26 -28.87 21.52
C ASP A 572 -25.36 -30.37 21.82
N MET A 573 -26.32 -30.72 22.69
CA MET A 573 -26.54 -32.12 23.07
C MET A 573 -27.10 -32.96 21.94
N LEU A 574 -27.83 -32.38 20.97
CA LEU A 574 -28.42 -33.14 19.87
C LEU A 574 -27.37 -33.50 18.83
N ASP A 575 -26.49 -32.55 18.54
CA ASP A 575 -25.46 -32.67 17.50
C ASP A 575 -24.10 -33.16 18.02
N ALA A 576 -23.93 -33.28 19.34
CA ALA A 576 -22.66 -33.62 19.98
C ALA A 576 -21.52 -32.64 19.62
N THR A 577 -21.86 -31.38 19.36
CA THR A 577 -20.88 -30.37 18.95
C THR A 577 -20.65 -29.35 20.06
N ARG A 578 -19.42 -28.82 20.10
CA ARG A 578 -19.02 -27.74 21.01
C ARG A 578 -18.61 -26.53 20.20
N SER A 579 -19.33 -25.43 20.39
CA SER A 579 -18.93 -24.13 19.88
C SER A 579 -18.16 -23.39 20.96
N ALA A 580 -16.99 -22.84 20.62
CA ALA A 580 -16.12 -22.23 21.61
C ALA A 580 -15.54 -20.89 21.15
N ILE A 581 -15.27 -20.03 22.13
CA ILE A 581 -14.62 -18.72 21.98
C ILE A 581 -13.36 -18.75 22.84
N ARG A 582 -12.26 -18.25 22.26
CA ARG A 582 -10.94 -18.25 22.91
C ARG A 582 -10.39 -16.84 23.02
N VAL A 583 -9.78 -16.55 24.15
CA VAL A 583 -8.92 -15.37 24.34
C VAL A 583 -7.54 -15.86 24.69
N LYS A 584 -6.53 -15.33 24.00
CA LYS A 584 -5.13 -15.72 24.20
C LYS A 584 -4.22 -14.50 24.05
N GLU A 585 -3.02 -14.61 24.62
CA GLU A 585 -1.95 -13.65 24.36
C GLU A 585 -1.56 -13.70 22.87
N ALA A 586 -1.33 -12.53 22.28
CA ALA A 586 -0.96 -12.41 20.87
C ALA A 586 0.55 -12.16 20.73
N GLU A 587 1.09 -12.52 19.56
CA GLU A 587 2.47 -12.19 19.22
C GLU A 587 2.58 -10.73 18.78
N ALA A 588 3.71 -10.10 19.08
CA ALA A 588 4.01 -8.72 18.67
C ALA A 588 3.77 -8.53 17.15
N PRO A 589 3.16 -7.42 16.72
CA PRO A 589 2.90 -6.18 17.48
C PRO A 589 1.60 -6.17 18.31
N TYR A 590 0.89 -7.30 18.41
CA TYR A 590 -0.39 -7.37 19.11
C TYR A 590 -0.21 -7.79 20.58
N VAL A 591 -1.12 -7.37 21.45
CA VAL A 591 -1.12 -7.70 22.88
C VAL A 591 -2.02 -8.90 23.16
N VAL A 592 -3.20 -8.94 22.55
CA VAL A 592 -4.22 -9.96 22.82
C VAL A 592 -5.02 -10.30 21.56
N ASP A 593 -5.42 -11.57 21.45
CA ASP A 593 -6.28 -12.12 20.41
C ASP A 593 -7.59 -12.58 21.05
N VAL A 594 -8.66 -11.84 20.77
CA VAL A 594 -10.04 -12.16 21.18
C VAL A 594 -10.74 -12.79 19.97
N ASN A 595 -10.72 -14.12 19.92
CA ASN A 595 -11.36 -14.92 18.88
C ASN A 595 -11.07 -14.42 17.45
N TYR A 596 -9.80 -14.41 17.07
CA TYR A 596 -9.25 -13.93 15.80
C TYR A 596 -9.27 -12.40 15.60
N THR A 597 -9.72 -11.63 16.60
CA THR A 597 -9.61 -10.16 16.60
C THR A 597 -8.42 -9.75 17.45
N ARG A 598 -7.39 -9.18 16.82
CA ARG A 598 -6.14 -8.82 17.49
C ARG A 598 -6.11 -7.33 17.83
N PHE A 599 -5.64 -7.00 19.02
CA PHE A 599 -5.54 -5.62 19.50
C PHE A 599 -4.08 -5.21 19.74
N THR A 600 -3.68 -4.07 19.18
CA THR A 600 -2.38 -3.43 19.41
C THR A 600 -2.40 -2.58 20.69
N VAL A 601 -1.23 -2.10 21.14
CA VAL A 601 -1.15 -1.16 22.28
C VAL A 601 -1.93 0.12 21.97
N ASN A 602 -1.81 0.61 20.73
CA ASN A 602 -2.55 1.77 20.27
C ASN A 602 -4.07 1.55 20.33
N ASP A 603 -4.58 0.38 19.89
CA ASP A 603 -6.01 0.08 19.95
C ASP A 603 -6.55 0.07 21.39
N LEU A 604 -5.78 -0.50 22.34
CA LEU A 604 -6.13 -0.50 23.75
C LEU A 604 -6.13 0.93 24.32
N ASN A 605 -5.15 1.76 23.98
CA ASN A 605 -5.10 3.15 24.41
C ASN A 605 -6.29 3.97 23.88
N LYS A 606 -6.75 3.71 22.64
CA LYS A 606 -7.97 4.34 22.11
C LYS A 606 -9.21 3.97 22.91
N ILE A 607 -9.32 2.70 23.33
CA ILE A 607 -10.43 2.24 24.17
C ILE A 607 -10.41 2.98 25.51
N VAL A 608 -9.25 3.08 26.16
CA VAL A 608 -9.08 3.82 27.42
C VAL A 608 -9.44 5.29 27.24
N TYR A 609 -8.93 5.94 26.19
CA TYR A 609 -9.25 7.35 25.93
C TYR A 609 -10.76 7.59 25.74
N LYS A 610 -11.44 6.70 25.00
CA LYS A 610 -12.91 6.77 24.86
C LYS A 610 -13.62 6.57 26.19
N ALA A 611 -13.14 5.66 27.04
CA ALA A 611 -13.67 5.46 28.38
C ALA A 611 -13.47 6.69 29.27
N GLU A 612 -12.29 7.33 29.22
CA GLU A 612 -12.00 8.57 29.96
C GLU A 612 -12.92 9.73 29.54
N LYS A 613 -13.20 9.88 28.23
CA LYS A 613 -14.07 10.95 27.73
C LYS A 613 -15.55 10.70 27.97
N SER A 614 -16.00 9.44 27.92
CA SER A 614 -17.42 9.08 28.11
C SER A 614 -17.80 8.80 29.57
N GLY A 615 -16.82 8.47 30.42
CA GLY A 615 -17.05 7.94 31.77
C GLY A 615 -17.50 6.47 31.78
N GLN A 616 -17.64 5.81 30.62
CA GLN A 616 -18.04 4.40 30.53
C GLN A 616 -16.82 3.50 30.59
N THR A 617 -16.72 2.68 31.64
CA THR A 617 -15.57 1.80 31.90
C THR A 617 -15.73 0.38 31.36
N GLU A 618 -16.95 -0.01 30.99
CA GLU A 618 -17.24 -1.21 30.19
C GLU A 618 -17.47 -0.77 28.75
N VAL A 619 -16.54 -1.11 27.85
CA VAL A 619 -16.55 -0.63 26.46
C VAL A 619 -16.76 -1.79 25.50
N ASP A 620 -17.84 -1.76 24.72
CA ASP A 620 -18.12 -2.75 23.68
C ASP A 620 -17.02 -2.75 22.61
N LEU A 621 -16.41 -3.92 22.38
CA LEU A 621 -15.35 -4.12 21.39
C LEU A 621 -15.89 -4.23 19.95
N LYS A 622 -17.18 -4.48 19.78
CA LYS A 622 -17.85 -4.68 18.48
C LYS A 622 -17.23 -5.79 17.61
N CYS A 623 -16.51 -6.72 18.23
CA CYS A 623 -15.94 -7.89 17.56
C CYS A 623 -16.83 -9.14 17.65
N GLY A 624 -17.88 -9.06 18.47
CA GLY A 624 -18.88 -10.11 18.63
C GLY A 624 -19.55 -10.50 17.31
N ARG A 625 -19.98 -11.76 17.21
CA ARG A 625 -20.65 -12.29 16.02
C ARG A 625 -21.84 -13.15 16.40
N ASP A 626 -22.89 -13.06 15.60
CA ASP A 626 -24.01 -14.01 15.59
C ASP A 626 -23.81 -14.98 14.43
N ALA A 627 -23.48 -16.23 14.74
CA ALA A 627 -23.31 -17.30 13.76
C ALA A 627 -24.62 -18.06 13.51
N GLY A 628 -25.75 -17.55 14.00
CA GLY A 628 -27.06 -18.20 13.95
C GLY A 628 -27.25 -19.16 15.12
N TYR A 629 -26.39 -20.17 15.26
CA TYR A 629 -26.47 -21.19 16.32
C TYR A 629 -25.87 -20.73 17.66
N PHE A 630 -24.87 -19.86 17.62
CA PHE A 630 -24.37 -19.15 18.80
C PHE A 630 -24.16 -17.67 18.49
N LYS A 631 -24.28 -16.85 19.53
CA LYS A 631 -23.95 -15.44 19.52
C LYS A 631 -22.95 -15.16 20.63
N TRP A 632 -21.91 -14.39 20.34
CA TRP A 632 -21.02 -13.91 21.38
C TRP A 632 -20.78 -12.42 21.27
N ASP A 633 -20.63 -11.80 22.44
CA ASP A 633 -20.35 -10.38 22.62
C ASP A 633 -19.14 -10.25 23.54
N ALA A 634 -18.38 -9.16 23.39
CA ALA A 634 -17.18 -8.92 24.18
C ALA A 634 -16.99 -7.44 24.48
N TRP A 635 -16.57 -7.17 25.72
CA TRP A 635 -16.32 -5.84 26.24
C TRP A 635 -14.92 -5.76 26.83
N ALA A 636 -14.27 -4.62 26.65
CA ALA A 636 -13.07 -4.25 27.36
C ALA A 636 -13.44 -3.60 28.70
N LEU A 637 -12.78 -4.04 29.77
CA LEU A 637 -12.91 -3.47 31.10
C LEU A 637 -11.73 -2.51 31.32
N VAL A 638 -12.06 -1.23 31.53
CA VAL A 638 -11.10 -0.14 31.64
C VAL A 638 -10.96 0.30 33.09
N ASP A 639 -9.72 0.36 33.57
CA ASP A 639 -9.34 1.02 34.81
C ASP A 639 -8.88 2.45 34.48
N LEU A 640 -9.65 3.44 34.94
CA LEU A 640 -9.37 4.87 34.71
C LEU A 640 -8.26 5.41 35.62
N SER A 641 -8.03 4.79 36.79
CA SER A 641 -6.91 5.14 37.67
C SER A 641 -5.58 4.73 37.03
N CYS A 642 -5.53 3.50 36.52
CA CYS A 642 -4.36 2.98 35.82
C CYS A 642 -4.30 3.35 34.32
N ARG A 643 -5.34 3.98 33.78
CA ARG A 643 -5.51 4.32 32.35
C ARG A 643 -5.23 3.11 31.43
N ARG A 644 -5.84 1.96 31.72
CA ARG A 644 -5.58 0.72 30.98
C ARG A 644 -6.80 -0.16 30.81
N VAL A 645 -6.81 -0.98 29.77
CA VAL A 645 -7.66 -2.16 29.69
C VAL A 645 -7.05 -3.23 30.57
N TYR A 646 -7.76 -3.67 31.60
CA TYR A 646 -7.26 -4.70 32.53
C TYR A 646 -7.79 -6.09 32.25
N GLY A 647 -8.92 -6.19 31.55
CA GLY A 647 -9.48 -7.46 31.17
C GLY A 647 -10.57 -7.35 30.13
N PHE A 648 -11.03 -8.51 29.67
CA PHE A 648 -12.08 -8.67 28.69
C PHE A 648 -13.20 -9.49 29.29
N LYS A 649 -14.42 -8.96 29.26
CA LYS A 649 -15.64 -9.67 29.60
C LYS A 649 -16.22 -10.25 28.32
N LEU A 650 -16.51 -11.54 28.30
CA LEU A 650 -17.06 -12.22 27.13
C LEU A 650 -18.33 -12.97 27.53
N LEU A 651 -19.40 -12.76 26.76
CA LEU A 651 -20.66 -13.47 26.91
C LEU A 651 -20.91 -14.29 25.64
N LEU A 652 -21.02 -15.60 25.79
CA LEU A 652 -21.43 -16.53 24.75
C LEU A 652 -22.83 -17.03 25.06
N THR A 653 -23.75 -16.94 24.10
CA THR A 653 -25.17 -17.30 24.25
C THR A 653 -25.65 -18.11 23.07
N THR A 654 -26.81 -18.75 23.24
CA THR A 654 -27.56 -19.31 22.12
C THR A 654 -27.83 -18.24 21.05
N GLY A 655 -27.57 -18.57 19.78
CA GLY A 655 -27.71 -17.62 18.67
C GLY A 655 -29.16 -17.38 18.24
N SER A 656 -29.36 -16.48 17.28
CA SER A 656 -30.69 -15.99 16.88
C SER A 656 -31.57 -17.00 16.17
N THR A 657 -31.04 -18.12 15.65
CA THR A 657 -31.85 -19.13 14.96
C THR A 657 -32.59 -20.05 15.91
N GLN A 658 -32.27 -20.03 17.22
CA GLN A 658 -32.98 -20.81 18.22
C GLN A 658 -34.05 -19.96 18.91
N GLU A 659 -35.29 -20.45 18.94
CA GLU A 659 -36.42 -19.75 19.55
C GLU A 659 -36.27 -19.57 21.07
N LYS A 660 -35.50 -20.46 21.72
CA LYS A 660 -35.29 -20.46 23.18
C LYS A 660 -33.81 -20.29 23.51
N ARG A 661 -33.51 -19.29 24.34
CA ARG A 661 -32.19 -19.13 24.96
C ARG A 661 -32.09 -20.12 26.11
N THR A 662 -31.40 -21.22 25.86
CA THR A 662 -31.22 -22.32 26.82
C THR A 662 -29.78 -22.42 27.33
N THR A 663 -28.86 -21.68 26.73
CA THR A 663 -27.44 -21.69 27.09
C THR A 663 -26.85 -20.28 27.14
N ALA A 664 -26.05 -20.02 28.18
CA ALA A 664 -25.22 -18.84 28.30
C ALA A 664 -23.95 -19.15 29.11
N THR A 665 -22.84 -18.60 28.67
CA THR A 665 -21.53 -18.69 29.33
C THR A 665 -20.92 -17.31 29.39
N LEU A 666 -20.64 -16.82 30.59
CA LEU A 666 -19.96 -15.54 30.83
C LEU A 666 -18.63 -15.82 31.51
N GLY A 667 -17.57 -15.21 31.01
CA GLY A 667 -16.27 -15.27 31.66
C GLY A 667 -15.42 -14.05 31.36
N TYR A 668 -14.29 -14.00 32.05
CA TYR A 668 -13.38 -12.86 32.05
C TYR A 668 -11.97 -13.33 31.72
N ALA A 669 -11.31 -12.61 30.81
CA ALA A 669 -9.92 -12.85 30.44
C ALA A 669 -9.05 -11.69 30.94
N PRO A 670 -7.92 -11.94 31.62
CA PRO A 670 -6.98 -10.88 31.94
C PRO A 670 -6.38 -10.29 30.65
N CYS A 671 -6.20 -8.97 30.61
CA CYS A 671 -5.40 -8.34 29.58
C CYS A 671 -3.91 -8.45 29.98
N PRO A 672 -3.02 -8.96 29.11
CA PRO A 672 -1.59 -8.91 29.37
C PRO A 672 -1.12 -7.49 29.68
N LEU A 673 -0.09 -7.37 30.52
CA LEU A 673 0.48 -6.07 30.83
C LEU A 673 1.18 -5.50 29.58
N TYR A 674 0.75 -4.32 29.16
CA TYR A 674 1.35 -3.55 28.08
C TYR A 674 1.86 -2.21 28.60
N SER A 675 2.89 -1.67 27.97
CA SER A 675 3.41 -0.32 28.20
C SER A 675 3.29 0.52 26.94
N THR A 676 3.27 1.84 27.09
CA THR A 676 3.39 2.79 25.98
C THR A 676 4.84 2.84 25.50
N GLY A 677 5.35 1.70 25.05
CA GLY A 677 6.60 1.61 24.31
C GLY A 677 6.36 1.94 22.85
N ARG A 678 7.32 2.61 22.22
CA ARG A 678 7.31 2.97 20.80
C ARG A 678 7.06 1.71 19.95
N GLU A 679 6.04 1.71 19.10
CA GLU A 679 5.77 0.62 18.13
C GLU A 679 6.70 0.67 16.90
N ASP A 680 7.70 1.54 16.88
CA ASP A 680 8.57 1.73 15.72
C ASP A 680 9.81 0.80 15.76
N ASP A 681 9.88 -0.03 14.71
CA ASP A 681 11.11 -0.49 14.06
C ASP A 681 11.74 -1.81 14.50
N GLY A 682 11.02 -2.73 15.16
CA GLY A 682 11.42 -4.15 15.26
C GLY A 682 12.83 -4.47 15.81
N GLN A 683 13.61 -3.49 16.28
CA GLN A 683 15.02 -3.66 16.67
C GLN A 683 15.55 -2.69 17.74
N THR A 684 14.76 -1.78 18.31
CA THR A 684 15.23 -0.99 19.48
C THR A 684 14.47 -1.36 20.75
N LYS A 685 15.22 -2.02 21.64
CA LYS A 685 14.84 -2.53 22.97
C LYS A 685 14.66 -1.43 24.03
N ASP A 686 14.24 -0.23 23.67
CA ASP A 686 13.84 0.77 24.67
C ASP A 686 12.33 0.68 24.91
N PHE A 687 11.89 -0.52 25.28
CA PHE A 687 10.63 -0.65 26.02
C PHE A 687 10.85 0.07 27.35
N LEU A 688 9.97 0.99 27.73
CA LEU A 688 9.74 1.22 29.16
C LEU A 688 9.46 -0.17 29.73
N ASN A 689 10.37 -0.72 30.55
CA ASN A 689 10.11 -1.98 31.23
C ASN A 689 8.80 -1.78 31.99
N ILE A 690 7.93 -2.78 31.97
CA ILE A 690 6.68 -2.74 32.72
C ILE A 690 6.95 -2.44 34.20
N ASP A 691 8.15 -2.77 34.68
CA ASP A 691 8.64 -2.51 36.03
C ASP A 691 9.00 -1.04 36.32
N ASP A 692 9.18 -0.21 35.29
CA ASP A 692 9.45 1.23 35.42
C ASP A 692 8.16 2.07 35.42
N LEU A 693 6.98 1.44 35.28
CA LEU A 693 5.69 2.13 35.31
C LEU A 693 5.30 2.49 36.75
N GLU A 694 4.87 3.74 36.95
CA GLU A 694 4.29 4.20 38.21
C GLU A 694 3.07 3.32 38.58
N GLU A 695 3.04 2.88 39.83
CA GLU A 695 1.95 2.06 40.37
C GLU A 695 0.79 2.93 40.84
N ARG A 696 -0.43 2.47 40.57
CA ARG A 696 -1.67 3.14 40.97
C ARG A 696 -2.69 2.16 41.57
N PRO A 697 -3.57 2.64 42.46
CA PRO A 697 -4.63 1.81 43.01
C PRO A 697 -5.61 1.40 41.91
N ILE A 698 -6.12 0.17 42.00
CA ILE A 698 -7.09 -0.37 41.05
C ILE A 698 -8.42 0.36 41.16
N GLN A 699 -9.00 0.68 40.01
CA GLN A 699 -10.41 1.06 39.87
C GLN A 699 -11.10 0.08 38.91
N TYR A 700 -11.87 -0.86 39.46
CA TYR A 700 -12.66 -1.80 38.66
C TYR A 700 -13.73 -1.08 37.82
N ALA A 701 -13.95 -1.59 36.61
CA ALA A 701 -14.98 -1.09 35.73
C ALA A 701 -16.38 -1.32 36.33
N VAL A 702 -17.27 -0.34 36.15
CA VAL A 702 -18.71 -0.51 36.38
C VAL A 702 -19.29 -1.30 35.23
N GLU A 703 -19.69 -2.54 35.52
CA GLU A 703 -20.35 -3.43 34.56
C GLU A 703 -21.85 -3.10 34.47
N THR A 704 -22.33 -2.88 33.25
CA THR A 704 -23.72 -2.57 32.93
C THR A 704 -24.44 -3.76 32.30
N ASP A 705 -23.73 -4.58 31.52
CA ASP A 705 -24.31 -5.76 30.89
C ASP A 705 -24.48 -6.93 31.87
N VAL A 706 -25.71 -7.41 32.02
CA VAL A 706 -26.05 -8.46 32.99
C VAL A 706 -26.07 -9.83 32.31
N PHE A 707 -25.70 -10.87 33.07
CA PHE A 707 -25.88 -12.25 32.63
C PHE A 707 -27.36 -12.50 32.26
N PRO A 708 -27.66 -13.00 31.06
CA PRO A 708 -29.04 -13.14 30.61
C PRO A 708 -29.81 -14.17 31.45
N GLU A 709 -31.11 -13.95 31.62
CA GLU A 709 -31.99 -15.00 32.12
C GLU A 709 -32.18 -16.07 31.05
N VAL A 710 -31.88 -17.31 31.40
CA VAL A 710 -31.89 -18.46 30.49
C VAL A 710 -32.94 -19.46 31.00
N GLU A 711 -33.77 -19.99 30.11
CA GLU A 711 -34.71 -21.05 30.48
C GLU A 711 -33.92 -22.34 30.78
N PRO A 712 -34.09 -22.97 31.95
CA PRO A 712 -33.40 -24.21 32.26
C PRO A 712 -33.82 -25.29 31.27
N SER A 713 -32.84 -25.86 30.56
CA SER A 713 -33.09 -27.02 29.72
C SER A 713 -33.51 -28.21 30.58
N LYS A 714 -34.45 -29.02 30.08
CA LYS A 714 -34.83 -30.25 30.77
C LYS A 714 -33.59 -31.16 30.83
N PRO A 715 -33.18 -31.64 32.01
CA PRO A 715 -32.04 -32.55 32.10
C PRO A 715 -32.33 -33.80 31.27
N LEU A 716 -31.38 -34.17 30.43
CA LEU A 716 -31.49 -35.38 29.63
C LEU A 716 -31.35 -36.59 30.55
N ASN A 717 -32.33 -37.49 30.53
CA ASN A 717 -32.27 -38.71 31.33
C ASN A 717 -31.28 -39.69 30.68
N VAL A 718 -30.06 -39.75 31.22
CA VAL A 718 -29.00 -40.66 30.78
C VAL A 718 -28.97 -41.84 31.74
N VAL A 719 -29.25 -43.04 31.24
CA VAL A 719 -29.14 -44.29 32.01
C VAL A 719 -27.77 -44.90 31.74
N GLU A 720 -26.94 -44.96 32.77
CA GLU A 720 -25.54 -45.38 32.59
C GLU A 720 -25.38 -46.90 32.45
N ASP A 721 -26.21 -47.69 33.13
CA ASP A 721 -26.24 -49.14 33.01
C ASP A 721 -27.59 -49.76 33.42
N ASP A 722 -27.79 -51.03 33.06
CA ASP A 722 -28.91 -51.87 33.49
C ASP A 722 -28.53 -53.37 33.60
N ASP A 723 -29.39 -54.13 34.27
CA ASP A 723 -29.23 -55.57 34.59
C ASP A 723 -30.00 -56.52 33.65
N VAL A 724 -30.57 -56.01 32.55
CA VAL A 724 -31.48 -56.78 31.67
C VAL A 724 -30.79 -57.99 31.02
N ASP A 725 -29.50 -57.89 30.70
CA ASP A 725 -28.74 -58.95 30.04
C ASP A 725 -27.97 -59.86 31.01
N ASP A 726 -27.98 -59.51 32.30
CA ASP A 726 -27.22 -60.21 33.33
C ASP A 726 -27.78 -61.62 33.52
N GLU A 727 -26.88 -62.57 33.76
CA GLU A 727 -27.31 -63.86 34.29
C GLU A 727 -27.89 -63.60 35.68
N LYS A 728 -29.20 -63.82 35.85
CA LYS A 728 -29.79 -63.92 37.18
C LYS A 728 -29.11 -65.11 37.87
N VAL A 729 -28.12 -64.83 38.71
CA VAL A 729 -27.60 -65.81 39.65
C VAL A 729 -28.76 -66.10 40.59
N VAL A 730 -29.46 -67.22 40.36
CA VAL A 730 -30.31 -67.81 41.40
C VAL A 730 -29.34 -68.34 42.45
N VAL A 731 -28.89 -67.46 43.35
CA VAL A 731 -28.23 -67.88 44.57
C VAL A 731 -29.31 -68.54 45.42
N ALA A 732 -29.43 -69.86 45.30
CA ALA A 732 -29.98 -70.65 46.38
C ALA A 732 -29.06 -70.41 47.59
N LEU A 733 -29.53 -69.59 48.51
CA LEU A 733 -28.95 -69.42 49.84
C LEU A 733 -29.09 -70.76 50.57
N ASP A 734 -28.06 -71.59 50.48
CA ASP A 734 -27.76 -72.52 51.55
C ASP A 734 -26.37 -72.22 52.12
N SER A 735 -26.43 -71.99 53.42
CA SER A 735 -25.42 -71.56 54.36
C SER A 735 -24.19 -72.46 54.47
N VAL A 736 -23.13 -71.87 55.05
CA VAL A 736 -22.06 -72.43 55.92
C VAL A 736 -20.63 -72.05 55.45
N PRO A 737 -19.71 -71.71 56.40
CA PRO A 737 -18.88 -70.51 56.30
C PRO A 737 -17.35 -70.73 56.20
N VAL A 738 -16.69 -69.63 55.82
CA VAL A 738 -15.36 -69.11 56.19
C VAL A 738 -14.21 -70.11 56.37
N THR A 739 -13.15 -69.96 55.56
CA THR A 739 -11.77 -69.91 56.09
C THR A 739 -10.81 -69.20 55.14
N THR A 740 -9.85 -68.54 55.77
CA THR A 740 -8.87 -67.54 55.35
C THR A 740 -7.75 -68.04 54.42
N PRO A 741 -6.92 -67.10 53.86
CA PRO A 741 -6.09 -67.30 52.67
C PRO A 741 -4.64 -67.69 53.01
N VAL A 742 -3.86 -68.12 52.00
CA VAL A 742 -2.37 -67.98 51.92
C VAL A 742 -1.89 -68.38 50.50
N PRO A 743 -0.73 -67.85 50.03
CA PRO A 743 -0.42 -67.58 48.62
C PRO A 743 0.60 -68.55 48.02
N VAL A 744 0.70 -68.64 46.68
CA VAL A 744 1.89 -69.21 46.02
C VAL A 744 2.23 -68.49 44.72
N SER A 745 3.53 -68.29 44.61
CA SER A 745 4.35 -67.57 43.64
C SER A 745 4.58 -68.32 42.32
N ALA A 746 4.87 -67.54 41.28
CA ALA A 746 5.74 -67.78 40.12
C ALA A 746 5.55 -69.02 39.22
N VAL A 747 5.56 -68.79 37.90
CA VAL A 747 6.67 -69.13 36.98
C VAL A 747 6.24 -68.84 35.52
N ALA A 748 7.07 -68.09 34.81
CA ALA A 748 7.00 -67.88 33.37
C ALA A 748 7.44 -69.14 32.59
N PRO A 749 7.17 -69.21 31.27
CA PRO A 749 8.35 -69.22 30.42
C PRO A 749 8.27 -68.26 29.23
N VAL A 750 9.46 -67.71 28.99
CA VAL A 750 9.91 -66.98 27.81
C VAL A 750 10.01 -67.95 26.63
N VAL A 751 9.53 -67.52 25.45
CA VAL A 751 10.13 -67.92 24.16
C VAL A 751 10.35 -66.67 23.33
N ALA A 752 11.62 -66.38 23.07
CA ALA A 752 12.10 -65.37 22.16
C ALA A 752 12.07 -65.91 20.72
N ILE A 753 11.65 -65.08 19.76
CA ILE A 753 12.09 -65.20 18.36
C ILE A 753 12.50 -63.80 17.87
N ALA A 754 13.67 -63.78 17.27
CA ALA A 754 14.50 -62.64 16.95
C ALA A 754 14.01 -61.79 15.78
N ALA A 755 14.48 -60.54 15.81
CA ALA A 755 14.43 -59.57 14.74
C ALA A 755 15.20 -60.02 13.49
N ALA A 756 14.66 -59.66 12.32
CA ALA A 756 15.43 -59.48 11.09
C ALA A 756 14.96 -58.20 10.40
N THR A 757 15.82 -57.19 10.47
CA THR A 757 15.78 -55.92 9.73
C THR A 757 16.14 -56.13 8.26
N SER A 758 15.39 -55.52 7.35
CA SER A 758 15.90 -55.14 6.02
C SER A 758 15.51 -53.70 5.69
N THR A 759 16.49 -52.83 5.81
CA THR A 759 16.62 -51.52 5.17
C THR A 759 16.75 -51.68 3.66
N SER A 760 15.92 -50.97 2.88
CA SER A 760 16.33 -50.04 1.81
C SER A 760 15.21 -49.84 0.79
N VAL A 761 15.29 -48.69 0.11
CA VAL A 761 14.35 -48.07 -0.84
C VAL A 761 13.32 -47.18 -0.11
N THR A 762 13.63 -46.01 0.47
CA THR A 762 14.70 -45.01 0.18
C THR A 762 15.03 -44.81 -1.30
N ALA A 763 14.01 -44.88 -2.17
CA ALA A 763 14.09 -44.36 -3.54
C ALA A 763 12.75 -43.84 -4.12
N ALA A 764 11.69 -43.68 -3.32
CA ALA A 764 10.38 -43.26 -3.86
C ALA A 764 9.81 -41.97 -3.23
N LEU A 765 10.55 -41.32 -2.32
CA LEU A 765 10.05 -40.15 -1.57
C LEU A 765 11.05 -38.97 -1.53
N SER A 766 12.05 -38.95 -2.41
CA SER A 766 12.95 -37.79 -2.60
C SER A 766 12.88 -37.17 -4.01
N GLU A 767 11.79 -37.40 -4.75
CA GLU A 767 11.58 -36.82 -6.09
C GLU A 767 10.39 -35.84 -6.20
N VAL A 768 9.76 -35.47 -5.08
CA VAL A 768 8.58 -34.58 -5.07
C VAL A 768 8.87 -33.18 -4.50
N SER A 769 10.12 -32.84 -4.15
CA SER A 769 10.43 -31.56 -3.49
C SER A 769 11.64 -30.80 -4.05
N LYS A 770 11.97 -30.92 -5.34
CA LYS A 770 13.12 -30.22 -5.93
C LYS A 770 12.95 -29.62 -7.32
N ALA A 771 11.73 -29.28 -7.75
CA ALA A 771 11.57 -28.53 -9.00
C ALA A 771 10.26 -27.70 -9.06
N THR A 772 10.10 -26.78 -8.11
CA THR A 772 9.57 -25.45 -8.44
C THR A 772 10.76 -24.50 -8.61
N ALA A 773 11.30 -24.44 -9.82
CA ALA A 773 12.13 -23.36 -10.36
C ALA A 773 12.31 -23.67 -11.85
N SER A 774 11.46 -23.11 -12.71
CA SER A 774 11.69 -21.82 -13.37
C SER A 774 12.31 -22.04 -14.75
N LEU A 775 11.73 -21.36 -15.74
CA LEU A 775 12.28 -21.12 -17.07
C LEU A 775 12.41 -22.38 -17.95
N ASP A 776 12.16 -22.35 -19.25
CA ASP A 776 11.59 -21.38 -20.16
C ASP A 776 11.46 -22.16 -21.48
N SER A 777 10.80 -21.55 -22.46
CA SER A 777 11.07 -21.77 -23.88
C SER A 777 10.47 -23.01 -24.55
N ALA A 778 9.47 -22.67 -25.38
CA ALA A 778 9.25 -23.16 -26.74
C ALA A 778 8.37 -24.40 -26.91
N VAL A 779 7.10 -24.15 -27.25
CA VAL A 779 6.56 -24.53 -28.56
C VAL A 779 5.49 -23.49 -28.95
N PHE A 780 5.70 -22.73 -30.02
CA PHE A 780 4.79 -22.71 -31.18
C PHE A 780 5.44 -21.92 -32.32
N ALA A 781 5.81 -22.67 -33.36
CA ALA A 781 6.09 -22.16 -34.69
C ALA A 781 4.80 -21.65 -35.35
N GLY A 782 4.96 -20.71 -36.29
CA GLY A 782 3.91 -20.27 -37.21
C GLY A 782 3.89 -18.74 -37.33
N SER A 783 4.88 -18.12 -37.98
CA SER A 783 4.93 -17.90 -39.43
C SER A 783 4.25 -16.60 -39.87
N MET A 784 5.09 -15.70 -40.38
CA MET A 784 4.87 -14.80 -41.52
C MET A 784 3.41 -14.60 -42.00
N ALA A 785 2.81 -13.50 -41.56
CA ALA A 785 1.76 -12.79 -42.30
C ALA A 785 1.53 -11.40 -41.66
N SER A 786 2.52 -10.51 -41.67
CA SER A 786 2.30 -9.04 -41.57
C SER A 786 3.59 -8.24 -41.83
N LEU A 787 4.52 -8.79 -42.64
CA LEU A 787 5.65 -8.03 -43.21
C LEU A 787 5.23 -7.23 -44.46
N GLU A 788 3.96 -7.33 -44.88
CA GLU A 788 3.35 -6.63 -46.02
C GLU A 788 2.52 -5.39 -45.63
N LYS A 789 2.47 -5.01 -44.34
CA LYS A 789 1.87 -3.74 -43.88
C LYS A 789 2.91 -2.74 -43.32
N ARG A 790 4.19 -3.12 -43.38
CA ARG A 790 5.36 -2.31 -42.98
C ARG A 790 6.18 -1.80 -44.18
N LEU A 791 5.68 -1.94 -45.41
CA LEU A 791 6.33 -1.45 -46.64
C LEU A 791 5.49 -0.44 -47.43
N GLU A 792 4.30 -0.06 -46.98
CA GLU A 792 3.45 0.99 -47.60
C GLU A 792 3.20 2.24 -46.72
N SER A 793 3.82 2.34 -45.53
CA SER A 793 3.81 3.59 -44.73
C SER A 793 5.18 4.23 -44.53
N LEU A 794 6.21 3.70 -45.19
CA LEU A 794 7.56 4.25 -45.22
C LEU A 794 7.83 5.14 -46.45
N ASP A 795 7.04 5.02 -47.53
CA ASP A 795 7.13 5.92 -48.70
C ASP A 795 6.33 7.24 -48.55
N ALA A 796 5.32 7.29 -47.68
CA ALA A 796 4.52 8.50 -47.43
C ALA A 796 5.08 9.44 -46.34
N ASN A 797 6.21 9.08 -45.72
CA ASN A 797 6.90 9.87 -44.68
C ASN A 797 8.24 10.47 -45.14
N VAL A 798 8.79 10.03 -46.28
CA VAL A 798 10.02 10.60 -46.85
C VAL A 798 9.73 11.90 -47.62
N ASP A 799 8.60 11.99 -48.34
CA ASP A 799 8.19 13.24 -49.02
C ASP A 799 7.71 14.35 -48.06
N ARG A 800 7.19 14.00 -46.86
CA ARG A 800 6.85 14.98 -45.82
C ARG A 800 8.06 15.52 -45.05
N MET A 801 9.16 14.75 -44.99
CA MET A 801 10.43 15.22 -44.40
C MET A 801 11.18 16.19 -45.34
N ALA A 802 11.01 16.09 -46.67
CA ALA A 802 11.56 17.06 -47.62
C ALA A 802 10.85 18.44 -47.53
N THR A 803 9.52 18.49 -47.42
CA THR A 803 8.75 19.75 -47.30
C THR A 803 8.89 20.44 -45.92
N ALA A 804 9.23 19.68 -44.87
CA ALA A 804 9.49 20.25 -43.53
C ALA A 804 10.90 20.85 -43.41
N LEU A 805 11.88 20.33 -44.16
CA LEU A 805 13.24 20.89 -44.24
C LEU A 805 13.28 22.21 -45.03
N GLU A 806 12.46 22.39 -46.07
CA GLU A 806 12.30 23.69 -46.78
C GLU A 806 11.65 24.77 -45.90
N LYS A 807 10.72 24.41 -44.99
CA LYS A 807 10.16 25.33 -43.99
C LYS A 807 11.13 25.69 -42.87
N LEU A 808 12.07 24.79 -42.52
CA LEU A 808 13.09 25.05 -41.51
C LEU A 808 14.16 26.05 -42.01
N VAL A 809 14.46 26.06 -43.31
CA VAL A 809 15.30 27.10 -43.94
C VAL A 809 14.57 28.46 -44.03
N THR A 810 13.24 28.45 -44.13
CA THR A 810 12.39 29.66 -44.18
C THR A 810 12.24 30.34 -42.80
N ILE A 811 12.51 29.65 -41.68
CA ILE A 811 12.51 30.24 -40.32
C ILE A 811 13.93 30.63 -39.87
N LEU A 812 14.97 29.91 -40.31
CA LEU A 812 16.38 30.25 -40.03
C LEU A 812 16.91 31.46 -40.83
N SER A 813 16.03 32.17 -41.56
CA SER A 813 16.30 33.47 -42.21
C SER A 813 15.42 34.61 -41.67
N GLN A 814 14.71 34.37 -40.56
CA GLN A 814 14.26 35.39 -39.60
C GLN A 814 15.16 35.34 -38.38
#